data_AF-A0AAP0F1G7-F1
#
_entry.id   AF-A0AAP0F1G7-F1
#
_cell.length_a   1.000
_cell.length_b   1.000
_cell.length_c   1.000
_cell.angle_alpha   90.00
_cell.angle_beta   90.00
_cell.angle_gamma   90.00
#
_symmetry.space_group_name_H-M   'P 1'
#
loop_
_entity.id
_entity.type
_entity.pdbx_description
1 polymer ?
#
loop_
_entity_poly.entity_id
_entity_poly.type
_entity_poly.pdbx_seq_one_letter_code
_entity_poly.pdbx_strand_id
1 'polypeptide(L)'
;MPIYKIRGIDVDFPFEAYDCQIVYMEKVIQSLQEKCNALLESPTGTGKTLCLLCATLAWRRSLGEFSTGEKNWRWESVRAEEKNRRRGNSQSDFPSTPMPTPSQERKCPVIVYTTRTHSQLHQVIQELKRTNYRPKMGVLGSREQLCIHDEVRLFSGKAQNNACQYLCRIRECSYHSRVSNYIETNPGLGDDPVDIEELVNIGRTNGPCPYYLSRELHKVVDILFTPYNYLIDRRNRDSLSVLWKDSVLIFDEAHNLESICADAASFDLPSGLVTACVAEAKKCIDISMRRKAIEKSNEQALNPDSYAILRALLLKLDQRIGEVPIESKELGFTRPGPYIYELLADLNITLETSSMLIETIESGVQLLVDAENESKNERKKAKGTVFRLATMADILQIIFKGGKSRARFYRVHVSDNEVKSINTFTGRNSRTLSWWCFNPGITMEAYSDMSVGSIILTSGTLSPLDSLALELKLEFPVRLENPHVISSNQLWAGVLATGPSGSPFNSSYRSRDSLEYKQELGNAIANFARIVPDGLLVFFPSYYLLDQCIGCWKNMGHAHSTNSSTIWERICKHKHPVIEPKQSSLFPSSIEEFMNNLKDTSTSGAVFFAVCRGKVSEGLDFADHAGRAVVVTGIPFATRNDPKVRLKREYLDQQAQLQKNACKVLTGEEWYSQQASRAVNQAVGRVIRHRHDYGAMIFCDERFLYPNQQSQMSLWLRPHIKSYSKFGEVVFTLTKFFRESTSSGLSKPRSIENVTSSISVSESIPPCNKRTHESSRKEGTNRMNIIEPQGNLLFTETTTNVNNSSGEKSLKKSLSSLPEANKGDNAYPWLGDILPANRANDTPKKHNNSWLSKSFRNVFDKEKRLIGTSKSTGLKYESSEIIDLTRNSKWNDQPRVVETAAAFSAKKPKQLNIDYKAILHSPEESSLQQLHDVKTTLLSSLPLTSVSVKHGKEKLACGSARDNHDGGERKGNQTKVGPLMAAEDVEIRNSKSGPVLVPCDVETRGSAFLIQVQEKLSDPEYKEFVGYMKALKSKTMNINQVLQSIAELFSSPERNLLLKRFKDFVPVKYHATYDQLLISHNAIGGS
;
A
#
# COMPACT_ATOMS: atom_id res chain seq x y z
N MET A 1 4.71 14.90 35.54
CA MET A 1 4.19 13.64 34.95
C MET A 1 3.83 12.74 36.11
N PRO A 2 2.60 12.18 36.16
CA PRO A 2 2.28 11.10 37.10
C PRO A 2 3.13 9.84 36.83
N ILE A 3 3.29 9.02 37.87
CA ILE A 3 4.04 7.75 37.83
C ILE A 3 3.08 6.63 38.24
N TYR A 4 2.96 5.61 37.41
CA TYR A 4 2.07 4.46 37.65
C TYR A 4 2.88 3.20 37.92
N LYS A 5 2.68 2.57 39.08
CA LYS A 5 3.37 1.33 39.44
C LYS A 5 2.63 0.11 38.87
N ILE A 6 3.03 -0.30 37.67
CA ILE A 6 2.36 -1.34 36.87
C ILE A 6 3.23 -2.61 36.85
N ARG A 7 2.71 -3.72 37.38
CA ARG A 7 3.41 -5.01 37.51
C ARG A 7 4.83 -4.90 38.11
N GLY A 8 4.98 -4.01 39.11
CA GLY A 8 6.24 -3.74 39.80
C GLY A 8 7.17 -2.72 39.10
N ILE A 9 6.87 -2.33 37.87
CA ILE A 9 7.61 -1.30 37.11
C ILE A 9 6.99 0.06 37.39
N ASP A 10 7.80 1.07 37.70
CA ASP A 10 7.35 2.45 37.84
C ASP A 10 7.37 3.12 36.45
N VAL A 11 6.19 3.47 35.93
CA VAL A 11 5.98 4.01 34.58
C VAL A 11 5.72 5.52 34.67
N ASP A 12 6.71 6.34 34.31
CA ASP A 12 6.50 7.76 34.02
C ASP A 12 5.52 7.87 32.82
N PHE A 13 4.41 8.58 32.98
CA PHE A 13 3.44 8.82 31.90
C PHE A 13 3.05 10.31 31.87
N PRO A 14 3.00 10.99 30.72
CA PRO A 14 2.94 12.45 30.70
C PRO A 14 1.60 13.06 31.12
N PHE A 15 0.51 12.28 31.19
CA PHE A 15 -0.86 12.77 31.40
C PHE A 15 -1.65 11.98 32.45
N GLU A 16 -2.84 12.49 32.80
CA GLU A 16 -3.95 11.73 33.43
C GLU A 16 -4.20 10.42 32.65
N ALA A 17 -3.83 9.23 33.16
CA ALA A 17 -4.01 7.98 32.43
C ALA A 17 -5.43 7.42 32.60
N TYR A 18 -6.06 6.99 31.50
CA TYR A 18 -7.38 6.33 31.55
C TYR A 18 -7.24 4.86 31.97
N ASP A 19 -8.28 4.26 32.55
CA ASP A 19 -8.24 2.85 32.99
C ASP A 19 -7.83 1.88 31.87
N CYS A 20 -8.34 2.08 30.65
CA CYS A 20 -7.96 1.28 29.49
C CYS A 20 -6.51 1.49 29.04
N GLN A 21 -5.88 2.64 29.35
CA GLN A 21 -4.46 2.88 29.13
C GLN A 21 -3.61 2.14 30.16
N ILE A 22 -4.04 2.13 31.44
CA ILE A 22 -3.39 1.37 32.51
C ILE A 22 -3.40 -0.13 32.17
N VAL A 23 -4.56 -0.67 31.76
CA VAL A 23 -4.68 -2.07 31.30
C VAL A 23 -3.83 -2.35 30.06
N TYR A 24 -3.76 -1.43 29.10
CA TYR A 24 -2.89 -1.58 27.92
C TYR A 24 -1.41 -1.64 28.31
N MET A 25 -0.95 -0.72 29.17
CA MET A 25 0.42 -0.72 29.69
C MET A 25 0.72 -1.97 30.52
N GLU A 26 -0.24 -2.46 31.30
CA GLU A 26 -0.14 -3.72 32.06
C GLU A 26 0.08 -4.92 31.14
N LYS A 27 -0.64 -5.01 30.01
CA LYS A 27 -0.49 -6.10 29.04
C LYS A 27 0.80 -6.00 28.22
N VAL A 28 1.28 -4.80 27.90
CA VAL A 28 2.62 -4.61 27.33
C VAL A 28 3.69 -5.11 28.32
N ILE A 29 3.66 -4.65 29.58
CA ILE A 29 4.65 -5.08 30.59
C ILE A 29 4.54 -6.57 30.90
N GLN A 30 3.34 -7.15 30.88
CA GLN A 30 3.14 -8.59 31.02
C GLN A 30 3.91 -9.37 29.95
N SER A 31 3.69 -9.05 28.67
CA SER A 31 4.34 -9.70 27.52
C SER A 31 5.87 -9.64 27.61
N LEU A 32 6.40 -8.48 27.98
CA LEU A 32 7.84 -8.23 28.11
C LEU A 32 8.48 -8.94 29.32
N GLN A 33 7.75 -9.08 30.44
CA GLN A 33 8.20 -9.84 31.61
C GLN A 33 8.14 -11.36 31.38
N GLU A 34 7.08 -11.84 30.72
CA GLU A 34 6.81 -13.26 30.48
C GLU A 34 7.50 -13.80 29.21
N LYS A 35 8.23 -12.93 28.47
CA LYS A 35 8.89 -13.21 27.18
C LYS A 35 7.97 -13.93 26.18
N CYS A 36 6.76 -13.40 26.02
CA CYS A 36 5.74 -13.97 25.16
C CYS A 36 5.11 -12.90 24.25
N ASN A 37 4.57 -13.31 23.10
CA ASN A 37 4.02 -12.36 22.13
C ASN A 37 2.69 -11.76 22.60
N ALA A 38 2.42 -10.51 22.22
CA ALA A 38 1.18 -9.81 22.51
C ALA A 38 0.41 -9.38 21.26
N LEU A 39 -0.91 -9.41 21.35
CA LEU A 39 -1.83 -8.98 20.30
C LEU A 39 -2.89 -8.03 20.87
N LEU A 40 -2.72 -6.73 20.63
CA LEU A 40 -3.39 -5.66 21.37
C LEU A 40 -4.21 -4.75 20.44
N GLU A 41 -5.54 -4.87 20.44
CA GLU A 41 -6.43 -3.85 19.89
C GLU A 41 -6.75 -2.80 20.97
N SER A 42 -6.66 -1.52 20.60
CA SER A 42 -7.26 -0.42 21.35
C SER A 42 -7.71 0.67 20.38
N PRO A 43 -8.92 1.26 20.53
CA PRO A 43 -9.50 2.16 19.53
C PRO A 43 -8.65 3.40 19.18
N THR A 44 -9.04 4.14 18.15
CA THR A 44 -8.49 5.47 17.85
C THR A 44 -8.73 6.44 19.02
N GLY A 45 -7.89 7.46 19.17
CA GLY A 45 -7.98 8.43 20.28
C GLY A 45 -7.71 7.90 21.70
N THR A 46 -7.43 6.60 21.88
CA THR A 46 -7.12 6.02 23.19
C THR A 46 -5.66 6.21 23.65
N GLY A 47 -4.80 6.81 22.82
CA GLY A 47 -3.39 7.05 23.17
C GLY A 47 -2.45 5.83 23.04
N LYS A 48 -2.83 4.82 22.25
CA LYS A 48 -2.05 3.58 21.96
C LYS A 48 -0.53 3.77 21.98
N THR A 49 -0.01 4.53 21.01
CA THR A 49 1.42 4.73 20.75
C THR A 49 2.16 5.24 21.99
N LEU A 50 1.55 6.16 22.73
CA LEU A 50 2.13 6.72 23.95
C LEU A 50 2.16 5.70 25.09
N CYS A 51 1.09 4.91 25.26
CA CYS A 51 1.03 3.82 26.24
C CYS A 51 2.09 2.75 25.93
N LEU A 52 2.22 2.37 24.67
CA LEU A 52 3.17 1.39 24.16
C LEU A 52 4.62 1.84 24.37
N LEU A 53 4.95 3.10 24.02
CA LEU A 53 6.26 3.69 24.27
C LEU A 53 6.58 3.72 25.76
N CYS A 54 5.71 4.30 26.60
CA CYS A 54 5.99 4.46 28.03
C CYS A 54 6.15 3.11 28.75
N ALA A 55 5.26 2.15 28.50
CA ALA A 55 5.35 0.81 29.09
C ALA A 55 6.62 0.05 28.68
N THR A 56 6.98 0.08 27.39
CA THR A 56 8.18 -0.62 26.88
C THR A 56 9.46 0.04 27.38
N LEU A 57 9.51 1.38 27.42
CA LEU A 57 10.68 2.14 27.85
C LEU A 57 10.87 2.08 29.37
N ALA A 58 9.81 2.11 30.17
CA ALA A 58 9.88 1.87 31.61
C ALA A 58 10.40 0.47 31.93
N TRP A 59 9.86 -0.57 31.27
CA TRP A 59 10.36 -1.93 31.39
C TRP A 59 11.84 -2.03 31.01
N ARG A 60 12.23 -1.47 29.85
CA ARG A 60 13.63 -1.51 29.39
C ARG A 60 14.56 -0.78 30.37
N ARG A 61 14.14 0.36 30.92
CA ARG A 61 14.90 1.12 31.94
C ARG A 61 15.05 0.34 33.26
N SER A 62 14.06 -0.45 33.65
CA SER A 62 14.13 -1.30 34.85
C SER A 62 15.23 -2.37 34.79
N LEU A 63 15.65 -2.77 33.58
CA LEU A 63 16.77 -3.70 33.35
C LEU A 63 18.15 -3.02 33.41
N GLY A 64 18.18 -1.69 33.56
CA GLY A 64 19.38 -0.86 33.55
C GLY A 64 19.16 0.41 32.74
N GLU A 65 19.82 1.50 33.14
CA GLU A 65 19.70 2.81 32.48
C GLU A 65 20.04 2.76 30.97
N PHE A 66 19.57 3.78 30.27
CA PHE A 66 19.79 3.94 28.83
C PHE A 66 21.26 4.18 28.49
N SER A 67 21.63 3.86 27.25
CA SER A 67 22.96 4.11 26.70
C SER A 67 23.19 5.60 26.54
N THR A 68 24.36 6.12 26.94
CA THR A 68 24.72 7.54 26.77
C THR A 68 26.11 7.72 26.16
N GLY A 69 26.33 8.90 25.57
CA GLY A 69 27.43 9.25 24.66
C GLY A 69 28.89 9.18 25.14
N GLU A 70 29.24 8.40 26.16
CA GLU A 70 30.65 8.21 26.57
C GLU A 70 31.13 6.76 26.58
N LYS A 71 30.25 5.79 26.89
CA LYS A 71 30.69 4.44 27.30
C LYS A 71 30.73 3.40 26.17
N ASN A 72 29.92 3.57 25.12
CA ASN A 72 29.75 2.55 24.07
C ASN A 72 30.56 2.75 22.78
N TRP A 73 31.06 3.96 22.47
CA TRP A 73 31.72 4.20 21.17
C TRP A 73 33.18 3.69 21.10
N ARG A 74 33.70 3.09 22.17
CA ARG A 74 35.13 2.68 22.30
C ARG A 74 35.46 1.34 21.60
N TRP A 75 34.85 1.12 20.44
CA TRP A 75 35.00 -0.04 19.55
C TRP A 75 36.44 -0.25 19.05
N GLU A 76 37.27 0.79 19.03
CA GLU A 76 38.63 0.75 18.46
C GLU A 76 39.62 -0.16 19.19
N SER A 77 39.40 -0.46 20.47
CA SER A 77 40.35 -1.26 21.28
C SER A 77 40.63 -2.63 20.68
N VAL A 78 39.63 -3.25 20.04
CA VAL A 78 39.74 -4.58 19.39
C VAL A 78 40.63 -4.54 18.12
N ARG A 79 40.76 -3.37 17.46
CA ARG A 79 41.60 -3.20 16.26
C ARG A 79 43.08 -2.96 16.57
N ALA A 80 43.44 -2.67 17.82
CA ALA A 80 44.82 -2.39 18.22
C ALA A 80 45.64 -3.69 18.36
N GLU A 81 45.12 -4.70 19.05
CA GLU A 81 45.85 -5.93 19.36
C GLU A 81 46.01 -6.85 18.13
N GLU A 82 44.99 -6.93 17.27
CA GLU A 82 45.04 -7.68 16.01
C GLU A 82 46.15 -7.17 15.07
N LYS A 83 46.43 -5.84 15.06
CA LYS A 83 47.47 -5.24 14.22
C LYS A 83 48.89 -5.72 14.58
N ASN A 84 49.16 -6.05 15.83
CA ASN A 84 50.47 -6.59 16.24
C ASN A 84 50.67 -8.07 15.86
N ARG A 85 49.63 -8.78 15.39
CA ARG A 85 49.72 -10.18 14.94
C ARG A 85 49.82 -10.37 13.42
N ARG A 86 49.76 -9.30 12.61
CA ARG A 86 49.85 -9.37 11.13
C ARG A 86 50.92 -8.47 10.52
N ARG A 87 52.18 -8.69 10.89
CA ARG A 87 53.35 -8.35 10.06
C ARG A 87 53.86 -9.61 9.34
N GLY A 88 53.15 -10.03 8.29
CA GLY A 88 53.53 -11.19 7.49
C GLY A 88 52.53 -11.52 6.38
N ASN A 89 53.02 -11.54 5.13
CA ASN A 89 52.32 -11.80 3.87
C ASN A 89 51.12 -10.90 3.49
N SER A 90 50.90 -10.84 2.18
CA SER A 90 50.02 -9.88 1.52
C SER A 90 49.31 -10.51 0.32
N GLN A 91 47.98 -10.61 0.37
CA GLN A 91 47.13 -10.79 -0.80
C GLN A 91 45.76 -10.14 -0.54
N SER A 92 44.99 -9.90 -1.60
CA SER A 92 43.91 -8.90 -1.62
C SER A 92 42.50 -9.52 -1.66
N ASP A 93 41.72 -9.30 -0.61
CA ASP A 93 40.31 -9.69 -0.52
C ASP A 93 39.34 -8.51 -0.65
N PHE A 94 38.13 -8.82 -1.13
CA PHE A 94 36.99 -7.91 -1.11
C PHE A 94 36.53 -7.64 0.34
N PRO A 95 35.92 -6.46 0.63
CA PRO A 95 35.41 -6.12 1.96
C PRO A 95 34.10 -6.87 2.30
N SER A 96 34.18 -8.21 2.35
CA SER A 96 33.24 -9.00 3.14
C SER A 96 33.43 -8.61 4.61
N THR A 97 32.41 -7.99 5.21
CA THR A 97 32.50 -7.56 6.61
C THR A 97 32.40 -8.82 7.49
N PRO A 98 33.41 -9.13 8.32
CA PRO A 98 33.31 -10.30 9.19
C PRO A 98 32.13 -10.14 10.15
N MET A 99 31.32 -11.19 10.27
CA MET A 99 30.34 -11.27 11.36
C MET A 99 31.08 -11.16 12.70
N PRO A 100 30.68 -10.27 13.62
CA PRO A 100 31.33 -10.16 14.91
C PRO A 100 31.12 -11.46 15.71
N THR A 101 32.21 -12.08 16.14
CA THR A 101 32.16 -13.22 17.06
C THR A 101 31.55 -12.80 18.39
N PRO A 102 30.64 -13.60 18.99
CA PRO A 102 29.90 -13.19 20.18
C PRO A 102 30.75 -13.33 21.45
N SER A 103 31.50 -12.29 21.80
CA SER A 103 32.31 -12.23 23.04
C SER A 103 32.06 -10.98 23.90
N GLN A 104 31.09 -10.13 23.53
CA GLN A 104 30.58 -9.05 24.37
C GLN A 104 29.04 -9.04 24.27
N GLU A 105 28.37 -9.67 25.25
CA GLU A 105 26.90 -9.62 25.34
C GLU A 105 26.43 -8.20 25.70
N ARG A 106 25.39 -7.70 25.02
CA ARG A 106 24.70 -6.48 25.47
C ARG A 106 23.95 -6.82 26.76
N LYS A 107 24.20 -6.03 27.81
CA LYS A 107 23.65 -6.28 29.15
C LYS A 107 22.11 -6.25 29.22
N CYS A 108 21.46 -5.56 28.29
CA CYS A 108 20.00 -5.40 28.26
C CYS A 108 19.50 -5.20 26.80
N PRO A 109 18.24 -5.55 26.50
CA PRO A 109 17.78 -5.77 25.13
C PRO A 109 17.54 -4.49 24.32
N VAL A 110 17.49 -4.65 22.99
CA VAL A 110 17.13 -3.58 22.04
C VAL A 110 15.64 -3.68 21.70
N ILE A 111 14.97 -2.52 21.65
CA ILE A 111 13.60 -2.39 21.15
C ILE A 111 13.65 -2.04 19.66
N VAL A 112 12.89 -2.74 18.83
CA VAL A 112 12.68 -2.44 17.42
C VAL A 112 11.22 -2.02 17.22
N TYR A 113 10.98 -0.72 17.06
CA TYR A 113 9.65 -0.16 16.82
C TYR A 113 9.44 0.01 15.31
N THR A 114 8.34 -0.54 14.81
CA THR A 114 8.05 -0.52 13.37
C THR A 114 6.62 -0.14 13.03
N THR A 115 6.47 0.61 11.94
CA THR A 115 5.21 1.11 11.37
C THR A 115 5.20 0.89 9.86
N ARG A 116 4.04 1.09 9.22
CA ARG A 116 3.88 0.94 7.76
C ARG A 116 4.51 2.10 6.97
N THR A 117 4.57 3.32 7.51
CA THR A 117 5.17 4.49 6.85
C THR A 117 6.11 5.31 7.75
N HIS A 118 7.01 6.08 7.13
CA HIS A 118 7.86 7.04 7.85
C HIS A 118 7.08 8.21 8.47
N SER A 119 5.97 8.64 7.88
CA SER A 119 5.08 9.64 8.48
C SER A 119 4.45 9.16 9.79
N GLN A 120 4.20 7.84 9.94
CA GLN A 120 3.85 7.25 11.22
C GLN A 120 5.05 7.21 12.18
N LEU A 121 6.27 6.88 11.73
CA LEU A 121 7.46 6.95 12.61
C LEU A 121 7.69 8.37 13.14
N HIS A 122 7.52 9.40 12.31
CA HIS A 122 7.63 10.79 12.75
C HIS A 122 6.61 11.09 13.87
N GLN A 123 5.34 10.69 13.72
CA GLN A 123 4.34 10.82 14.79
C GLN A 123 4.76 10.12 16.09
N VAL A 124 5.26 8.88 16.00
CA VAL A 124 5.76 8.11 17.16
C VAL A 124 6.94 8.83 17.84
N ILE A 125 7.87 9.41 17.07
CA ILE A 125 9.02 10.16 17.60
C ILE A 125 8.57 11.48 18.25
N GLN A 126 7.55 12.15 17.72
CA GLN A 126 6.95 13.33 18.36
C GLN A 126 6.22 12.97 19.67
N GLU A 127 5.58 11.80 19.78
CA GLU A 127 5.08 11.31 21.08
C GLU A 127 6.24 10.98 22.05
N LEU A 128 7.34 10.38 21.59
CA LEU A 128 8.52 10.14 22.42
C LEU A 128 9.12 11.45 22.98
N LYS A 129 9.21 12.51 22.15
CA LYS A 129 9.65 13.86 22.54
C LYS A 129 8.81 14.47 23.68
N ARG A 130 7.54 14.07 23.84
CA ARG A 130 6.64 14.49 24.94
C ARG A 130 6.83 13.71 26.25
N THR A 131 7.67 12.68 26.28
CA THR A 131 7.94 11.88 27.49
C THR A 131 9.24 12.28 28.19
N ASN A 132 9.40 11.84 29.43
CA ASN A 132 10.66 11.94 30.18
C ASN A 132 11.72 10.92 29.74
N TYR A 133 11.39 9.92 28.90
CA TYR A 133 12.36 8.89 28.50
C TYR A 133 13.37 9.44 27.49
N ARG A 134 14.65 9.12 27.70
CA ARG A 134 15.77 9.40 26.79
C ARG A 134 16.56 8.13 26.49
N PRO A 135 15.96 7.16 25.77
CA PRO A 135 16.69 6.02 25.23
C PRO A 135 17.61 6.48 24.10
N LYS A 136 18.81 5.91 23.96
CA LYS A 136 19.62 6.18 22.76
C LYS A 136 18.89 5.62 21.56
N MET A 137 18.41 6.49 20.69
CA MET A 137 17.56 6.11 19.56
C MET A 137 18.22 6.32 18.21
N GLY A 138 17.70 5.62 17.21
CA GLY A 138 18.05 5.83 15.82
C GLY A 138 16.86 5.53 14.93
N VAL A 139 16.72 6.29 13.84
CA VAL A 139 15.69 6.09 12.83
C VAL A 139 16.33 5.73 11.49
N LEU A 140 15.85 4.66 10.86
CA LEU A 140 16.28 4.24 9.53
C LEU A 140 15.36 4.84 8.46
N GLY A 141 15.96 5.43 7.42
CA GLY A 141 15.28 5.99 6.25
C GLY A 141 15.80 5.40 4.95
N SER A 142 15.06 5.58 3.85
CA SER A 142 15.59 5.28 2.51
C SER A 142 16.58 6.36 2.08
N ARG A 143 17.38 6.09 1.03
CA ARG A 143 18.21 7.13 0.41
C ARG A 143 17.36 8.26 -0.21
N GLU A 144 16.09 8.02 -0.53
CA GLU A 144 15.23 9.02 -1.16
C GLU A 144 14.89 10.15 -0.18
N GLN A 145 14.90 9.84 1.12
CA GLN A 145 14.66 10.77 2.21
C GLN A 145 15.98 11.34 2.76
N LEU A 146 16.97 10.48 2.99
CA LEU A 146 18.21 10.82 3.70
C LEU A 146 19.35 11.31 2.78
N CYS A 147 19.19 11.35 1.46
CA CYS A 147 20.23 11.81 0.53
C CYS A 147 20.19 13.32 0.30
N ILE A 148 21.21 14.03 0.80
CA ILE A 148 21.40 15.47 0.60
C ILE A 148 22.31 15.83 -0.59
N HIS A 149 22.98 14.86 -1.21
CA HIS A 149 23.90 15.10 -2.33
C HIS A 149 23.15 15.49 -3.61
N ASP A 150 23.51 16.63 -4.21
CA ASP A 150 22.76 17.29 -5.28
C ASP A 150 22.43 16.43 -6.51
N GLU A 151 23.41 15.74 -7.10
CA GLU A 151 23.12 14.86 -8.25
C GLU A 151 22.35 13.59 -7.86
N VAL A 152 22.68 12.98 -6.72
CA VAL A 152 22.11 11.69 -6.29
C VAL A 152 20.63 11.84 -5.87
N ARG A 153 20.25 12.94 -5.21
CA ARG A 153 18.87 13.20 -4.79
C ARG A 153 17.86 13.36 -5.95
N LEU A 154 18.34 13.48 -7.19
CA LEU A 154 17.51 13.53 -8.40
C LEU A 154 17.08 12.14 -8.91
N PHE A 155 17.57 11.06 -8.29
CA PHE A 155 17.20 9.67 -8.60
C PHE A 155 16.36 9.06 -7.48
N SER A 156 15.58 8.04 -7.82
CA SER A 156 14.74 7.25 -6.90
C SER A 156 15.11 5.75 -6.92
N GLY A 157 14.70 5.01 -5.89
CA GLY A 157 14.78 3.55 -5.78
C GLY A 157 16.17 2.94 -6.07
N LYS A 158 16.18 1.79 -6.77
CA LYS A 158 17.42 1.08 -7.15
C LYS A 158 18.39 1.98 -7.96
N ALA A 159 17.88 2.93 -8.75
CA ALA A 159 18.71 3.87 -9.52
C ALA A 159 19.51 4.81 -8.61
N GLN A 160 18.87 5.33 -7.55
CA GLN A 160 19.54 6.16 -6.55
C GLN A 160 20.57 5.38 -5.73
N ASN A 161 20.24 4.15 -5.34
CA ASN A 161 21.17 3.26 -4.64
C ASN A 161 22.45 3.04 -5.46
N ASN A 162 22.31 2.68 -6.74
CA ASN A 162 23.44 2.45 -7.65
C ASN A 162 24.33 3.71 -7.79
N ALA A 163 23.72 4.89 -7.99
CA ALA A 163 24.46 6.15 -8.12
C ALA A 163 25.19 6.54 -6.81
N CYS A 164 24.54 6.35 -5.66
CA CYS A 164 25.14 6.57 -4.35
C CYS A 164 26.33 5.62 -4.09
N GLN A 165 26.14 4.32 -4.35
CA GLN A 165 27.18 3.30 -4.17
C GLN A 165 28.39 3.57 -5.07
N TYR A 166 28.17 3.96 -6.33
CA TYR A 166 29.25 4.33 -7.26
C TYR A 166 30.09 5.49 -6.70
N LEU A 167 29.49 6.63 -6.34
CA LEU A 167 30.20 7.80 -5.80
C LEU A 167 30.88 7.52 -4.45
N CYS A 168 30.35 6.59 -3.65
CA CYS A 168 31.02 6.14 -2.43
C CYS A 168 32.23 5.24 -2.75
N ARG A 169 32.13 4.35 -3.74
CA ARG A 169 33.21 3.45 -4.19
C ARG A 169 34.41 4.22 -4.72
N ILE A 170 34.18 5.24 -5.57
CA ILE A 170 35.24 6.12 -6.09
C ILE A 170 35.62 7.28 -5.13
N ARG A 171 35.02 7.32 -3.94
CA ARG A 171 35.28 8.31 -2.86
C ARG A 171 34.96 9.77 -3.18
N GLU A 172 34.22 10.06 -4.25
CA GLU A 172 33.78 11.42 -4.61
C GLU A 172 32.64 11.96 -3.72
N CYS A 173 31.90 11.10 -3.01
CA CYS A 173 30.85 11.54 -2.10
C CYS A 173 31.41 12.20 -0.83
N SER A 174 31.58 13.53 -0.87
CA SER A 174 32.11 14.36 0.23
C SER A 174 31.35 14.24 1.55
N TYR A 175 30.03 14.01 1.50
CA TYR A 175 29.21 13.79 2.69
C TYR A 175 29.50 12.44 3.36
N HIS A 176 29.84 11.40 2.59
CA HIS A 176 30.12 10.06 3.12
C HIS A 176 31.46 10.01 3.86
N SER A 177 32.50 10.67 3.35
CA SER A 177 33.83 10.67 3.98
C SER A 177 33.88 11.37 5.36
N ARG A 178 32.88 12.19 5.68
CA ARG A 178 32.76 12.91 6.96
C ARG A 178 32.07 12.12 8.08
N VAL A 179 31.44 10.98 7.78
CA VAL A 179 30.54 10.28 8.72
C VAL A 179 31.27 9.76 9.96
N SER A 180 32.39 9.04 9.82
CA SER A 180 33.11 8.46 10.97
C SER A 180 33.55 9.54 11.96
N ASN A 181 34.27 10.55 11.46
CA ASN A 181 34.76 11.67 12.25
C ASN A 181 33.63 12.47 12.93
N TYR A 182 32.48 12.63 12.26
CA TYR A 182 31.33 13.29 12.86
C TYR A 182 30.76 12.51 14.06
N ILE A 183 30.71 11.17 14.01
CA ILE A 183 30.19 10.39 15.14
C ILE A 183 31.21 10.29 16.27
N GLU A 184 32.50 10.15 15.94
CA GLU A 184 33.62 10.21 16.91
C GLU A 184 33.61 11.53 17.71
N THR A 185 33.21 12.64 17.08
CA THR A 185 33.11 13.97 17.71
C THR A 185 31.73 14.29 18.31
N ASN A 186 30.69 13.52 17.98
CA ASN A 186 29.31 13.72 18.47
C ASN A 186 28.72 12.41 19.03
N PRO A 187 29.36 11.76 20.02
CA PRO A 187 28.94 10.43 20.49
C PRO A 187 27.59 10.43 21.23
N GLY A 188 27.13 11.58 21.72
CA GLY A 188 25.77 11.80 22.25
C GLY A 188 24.66 11.90 21.19
N LEU A 189 24.97 11.74 19.90
CA LEU A 189 23.96 11.70 18.85
C LEU A 189 22.92 10.59 19.12
N GLY A 190 21.64 10.95 19.12
CA GLY A 190 20.53 10.05 19.41
C GLY A 190 20.20 9.87 20.90
N ASP A 191 20.93 10.51 21.83
CA ASP A 191 20.57 10.49 23.26
C ASP A 191 19.29 11.34 23.51
N ASP A 192 19.13 12.46 22.79
CA ASP A 192 17.83 13.12 22.56
C ASP A 192 17.13 12.55 21.31
N PRO A 193 15.79 12.56 21.22
CA PRO A 193 15.08 11.95 20.10
C PRO A 193 15.26 12.71 18.78
N VAL A 194 15.77 12.03 17.73
CA VAL A 194 16.05 12.63 16.41
C VAL A 194 15.23 11.97 15.31
N ASP A 195 14.46 12.75 14.55
CA ASP A 195 13.71 12.26 13.38
C ASP A 195 14.51 12.33 12.05
N ILE A 196 13.89 11.92 10.94
CA ILE A 196 14.54 11.87 9.63
C ILE A 196 14.86 13.28 9.12
N GLU A 197 13.99 14.23 9.43
CA GLU A 197 14.06 15.62 9.01
C GLU A 197 15.20 16.34 9.75
N GLU A 198 15.35 16.07 11.05
CA GLU A 198 16.47 16.52 11.88
C GLU A 198 17.81 15.86 11.47
N LEU A 199 17.85 14.56 11.17
CA LEU A 199 19.05 13.91 10.61
C LEU A 199 19.47 14.54 9.27
N VAL A 200 18.51 14.88 8.42
CA VAL A 200 18.75 15.61 7.16
C VAL A 200 19.27 17.02 7.42
N ASN A 201 18.76 17.71 8.44
CA ASN A 201 19.23 19.03 8.83
C ASN A 201 20.67 19.01 9.37
N ILE A 202 21.01 18.04 10.23
CA ILE A 202 22.38 17.78 10.69
C ILE A 202 23.32 17.57 9.49
N GLY A 203 22.91 16.77 8.51
CA GLY A 203 23.72 16.56 7.31
C GLY A 203 23.93 17.83 6.47
N ARG A 204 22.92 18.71 6.38
CA ARG A 204 23.01 19.99 5.66
C ARG A 204 23.90 21.00 6.38
N THR A 205 23.80 21.10 7.71
CA THR A 205 24.52 22.10 8.51
C THR A 205 25.95 21.67 8.84
N ASN A 206 26.16 20.41 9.22
CA ASN A 206 27.46 19.90 9.66
C ASN A 206 28.20 19.11 8.57
N GLY A 207 27.50 18.68 7.51
CA GLY A 207 28.07 17.96 6.37
C GLY A 207 28.26 16.42 6.43
N PRO A 208 27.88 15.64 7.47
CA PRO A 208 27.88 14.17 7.34
C PRO A 208 26.73 13.69 6.43
N CYS A 209 26.85 12.51 5.83
CA CYS A 209 25.75 11.92 5.05
C CYS A 209 24.67 11.33 5.99
N PRO A 210 23.42 11.84 6.03
CA PRO A 210 22.38 11.37 6.96
C PRO A 210 22.08 9.88 6.81
N TYR A 211 22.10 9.36 5.58
CA TYR A 211 21.88 7.94 5.31
C TYR A 211 22.91 7.06 6.03
N TYR A 212 24.20 7.31 5.82
CA TYR A 212 25.26 6.53 6.46
C TYR A 212 25.38 6.83 7.96
N LEU A 213 25.07 8.05 8.39
CA LEU A 213 24.98 8.43 9.81
C LEU A 213 23.94 7.56 10.55
N SER A 214 22.73 7.39 10.00
CA SER A 214 21.72 6.49 10.57
C SER A 214 22.16 5.02 10.62
N ARG A 215 22.97 4.60 9.63
CA ARG A 215 23.47 3.23 9.46
C ARG A 215 24.71 2.89 10.30
N GLU A 216 25.30 3.88 10.95
CA GLU A 216 26.28 3.70 12.03
C GLU A 216 25.59 3.87 13.40
N LEU A 217 24.68 4.85 13.55
CA LEU A 217 23.93 5.08 14.79
C LEU A 217 23.10 3.86 15.22
N HIS A 218 22.40 3.18 14.29
CA HIS A 218 21.58 1.99 14.63
C HIS A 218 22.39 0.87 15.31
N LYS A 219 23.72 0.88 15.17
CA LYS A 219 24.61 -0.12 15.79
C LYS A 219 24.70 0.01 17.31
N VAL A 220 24.31 1.12 17.93
CA VAL A 220 24.50 1.37 19.37
C VAL A 220 23.24 1.79 20.14
N VAL A 221 22.06 1.67 19.52
CA VAL A 221 20.78 2.13 20.12
C VAL A 221 20.21 1.18 21.17
N ASP A 222 19.42 1.75 22.08
CA ASP A 222 18.44 1.05 22.92
C ASP A 222 17.10 0.86 22.18
N ILE A 223 16.72 1.82 21.32
CA ILE A 223 15.51 1.75 20.48
C ILE A 223 15.78 2.11 19.01
N LEU A 224 15.31 1.25 18.10
CA LEU A 224 15.43 1.39 16.66
C LEU A 224 14.05 1.64 16.03
N PHE A 225 13.87 2.79 15.40
CA PHE A 225 12.69 3.11 14.59
C PHE A 225 12.96 2.77 13.13
N THR A 226 12.13 1.90 12.54
CA THR A 226 12.32 1.46 11.15
C THR A 226 10.99 1.01 10.52
N PRO A 227 10.71 1.21 9.23
CA PRO A 227 9.47 0.70 8.63
C PRO A 227 9.49 -0.82 8.42
N TYR A 228 8.28 -1.41 8.26
CA TYR A 228 8.07 -2.85 8.10
C TYR A 228 8.98 -3.51 7.05
N ASN A 229 9.31 -2.80 5.96
CA ASN A 229 10.09 -3.35 4.85
C ASN A 229 11.56 -3.66 5.21
N TYR A 230 12.10 -3.11 6.30
CA TYR A 230 13.42 -3.48 6.82
C TYR A 230 13.43 -4.80 7.60
N LEU A 231 12.24 -5.31 7.95
CA LEU A 231 12.03 -6.44 8.86
C LEU A 231 11.35 -7.62 8.16
N ILE A 232 10.48 -7.33 7.19
CA ILE A 232 9.75 -8.35 6.42
C ILE A 232 10.58 -8.82 5.21
N ASP A 233 11.28 -7.91 4.51
CA ASP A 233 12.22 -8.31 3.45
C ASP A 233 13.48 -8.91 4.08
N ARG A 234 13.81 -10.14 3.67
CA ARG A 234 14.95 -10.89 4.22
C ARG A 234 16.28 -10.18 3.97
N ARG A 235 16.53 -9.56 2.81
CA ARG A 235 17.82 -8.92 2.53
C ARG A 235 17.98 -7.61 3.31
N ASN A 236 16.91 -6.83 3.46
CA ASN A 236 16.94 -5.64 4.30
C ASN A 236 17.18 -6.04 5.76
N ARG A 237 16.55 -7.12 6.25
CA ARG A 237 16.77 -7.68 7.59
C ARG A 237 18.16 -8.27 7.79
N ASP A 238 18.66 -9.05 6.82
CA ASP A 238 20.03 -9.57 6.78
C ASP A 238 21.06 -8.40 6.82
N SER A 239 20.67 -7.16 6.47
CA SER A 239 21.50 -5.95 6.61
C SER A 239 21.47 -5.29 8.01
N LEU A 240 20.56 -5.68 8.90
CA LEU A 240 20.43 -5.07 10.23
C LEU A 240 21.35 -5.77 11.23
N SER A 241 22.37 -5.07 11.70
CA SER A 241 23.26 -5.54 12.77
C SER A 241 22.62 -5.41 14.17
N VAL A 242 21.40 -5.93 14.30
CA VAL A 242 20.63 -5.99 15.55
C VAL A 242 20.89 -7.35 16.21
N LEU A 243 21.12 -7.35 17.52
CA LEU A 243 21.17 -8.60 18.30
C LEU A 243 19.73 -9.03 18.58
N TRP A 244 19.23 -10.02 17.82
CA TRP A 244 17.85 -10.47 17.90
C TRP A 244 17.51 -11.25 19.17
N LYS A 245 18.47 -11.99 19.75
CA LYS A 245 18.33 -12.70 21.03
C LYS A 245 17.81 -11.74 22.11
N ASP A 246 16.69 -12.12 22.74
CA ASP A 246 16.01 -11.37 23.80
C ASP A 246 15.51 -9.96 23.39
N SER A 247 15.59 -9.58 22.12
CA SER A 247 15.08 -8.28 21.61
C SER A 247 13.56 -8.17 21.66
N VAL A 248 13.05 -6.94 21.65
CA VAL A 248 11.61 -6.63 21.60
C VAL A 248 11.27 -6.12 20.20
N LEU A 249 10.25 -6.68 19.56
CA LEU A 249 9.82 -6.30 18.21
C LEU A 249 8.36 -5.83 18.24
N ILE A 250 8.12 -4.56 17.91
CA ILE A 250 6.81 -3.91 18.01
C ILE A 250 6.33 -3.52 16.61
N PHE A 251 5.25 -4.13 16.12
CA PHE A 251 4.52 -3.69 14.93
C PHE A 251 3.30 -2.87 15.32
N ASP A 252 3.37 -1.56 15.11
CA ASP A 252 2.25 -0.63 15.26
C ASP A 252 1.53 -0.40 13.92
N GLU A 253 0.22 -0.21 14.01
CA GLU A 253 -0.77 -0.31 12.92
C GLU A 253 -0.71 -1.62 12.08
N ALA A 254 -0.53 -2.76 12.76
CA ALA A 254 -0.37 -4.12 12.20
C ALA A 254 -1.58 -4.72 11.45
N HIS A 255 -2.60 -3.93 11.09
CA HIS A 255 -3.86 -4.40 10.47
C HIS A 255 -3.73 -4.91 9.02
N ASN A 256 -2.54 -4.86 8.43
CA ASN A 256 -2.20 -5.49 7.14
C ASN A 256 -0.87 -6.27 7.18
N LEU A 257 -0.38 -6.64 8.37
CA LEU A 257 0.89 -7.37 8.50
C LEU A 257 0.86 -8.72 7.76
N GLU A 258 -0.30 -9.37 7.71
CA GLU A 258 -0.50 -10.65 7.04
C GLU A 258 -0.33 -10.55 5.52
N SER A 259 -0.85 -9.51 4.87
CA SER A 259 -0.72 -9.34 3.43
C SER A 259 0.70 -8.91 3.05
N ILE A 260 1.31 -8.01 3.83
CA ILE A 260 2.68 -7.53 3.58
C ILE A 260 3.70 -8.68 3.74
N CYS A 261 3.53 -9.56 4.74
CA CYS A 261 4.37 -10.77 4.87
C CYS A 261 4.16 -11.78 3.74
N ALA A 262 2.92 -11.96 3.25
CA ALA A 262 2.62 -12.87 2.15
C ALA A 262 3.16 -12.36 0.81
N ASP A 263 2.95 -11.08 0.48
CA ASP A 263 3.42 -10.49 -0.78
C ASP A 263 4.96 -10.36 -0.82
N ALA A 264 5.62 -10.04 0.29
CA ALA A 264 7.09 -10.03 0.36
C ALA A 264 7.74 -11.42 0.20
N ALA A 265 6.99 -12.49 0.49
CA ALA A 265 7.41 -13.87 0.25
C ALA A 265 7.03 -14.38 -1.17
N SER A 266 6.41 -13.55 -2.00
CA SER A 266 5.82 -13.89 -3.31
C SER A 266 6.50 -13.16 -4.48
N PHE A 267 6.25 -13.59 -5.71
CA PHE A 267 6.62 -12.81 -6.90
C PHE A 267 5.65 -12.99 -8.08
N ASP A 268 5.66 -12.00 -8.97
CA ASP A 268 5.02 -12.01 -10.29
C ASP A 268 6.07 -11.75 -11.39
N LEU A 269 6.18 -12.67 -12.35
CA LEU A 269 7.14 -12.63 -13.46
C LEU A 269 6.40 -12.47 -14.80
N PRO A 270 6.10 -11.22 -15.24
CA PRO A 270 5.53 -10.97 -16.55
C PRO A 270 6.58 -11.17 -17.66
N SER A 271 6.18 -11.70 -18.81
CA SER A 271 7.04 -11.91 -20.01
C SER A 271 7.78 -10.63 -20.45
N GLY A 272 7.20 -9.44 -20.24
CA GLY A 272 7.89 -8.16 -20.47
C GLY A 272 9.12 -7.94 -19.60
N LEU A 273 9.17 -8.48 -18.37
CA LEU A 273 10.35 -8.47 -17.50
C LEU A 273 11.41 -9.46 -17.98
N VAL A 274 11.00 -10.68 -18.37
CA VAL A 274 11.92 -11.68 -18.96
C VAL A 274 12.55 -11.15 -20.25
N THR A 275 11.75 -10.54 -21.12
CA THR A 275 12.20 -9.88 -22.37
C THR A 275 13.24 -8.78 -22.08
N ALA A 276 13.04 -7.96 -21.04
CA ALA A 276 14.02 -6.97 -20.62
C ALA A 276 15.32 -7.61 -20.10
N CYS A 277 15.22 -8.68 -19.32
CA CYS A 277 16.38 -9.46 -18.85
C CYS A 277 17.18 -10.08 -20.01
N VAL A 278 16.50 -10.60 -21.05
CA VAL A 278 17.15 -11.11 -22.28
C VAL A 278 17.92 -10.01 -23.02
N ALA A 279 17.37 -8.80 -23.07
CA ALA A 279 18.03 -7.64 -23.70
C ALA A 279 19.23 -7.13 -22.88
N GLU A 280 19.12 -7.14 -21.55
CA GLU A 280 20.21 -6.79 -20.64
C GLU A 280 21.33 -7.84 -20.63
N ALA A 281 21.00 -9.14 -20.63
CA ALA A 281 21.97 -10.22 -20.78
C ALA A 281 22.71 -10.11 -22.12
N LYS A 282 22.04 -9.71 -23.22
CA LYS A 282 22.73 -9.41 -24.48
C LYS A 282 23.74 -8.28 -24.32
N LYS A 283 23.37 -7.16 -23.68
CA LYS A 283 24.31 -6.06 -23.40
C LYS A 283 25.53 -6.54 -22.61
N CYS A 284 25.37 -7.45 -21.65
CA CYS A 284 26.49 -8.02 -20.89
C CYS A 284 27.49 -8.74 -21.81
N ILE A 285 27.02 -9.51 -22.80
CA ILE A 285 27.85 -10.14 -23.84
C ILE A 285 28.55 -9.05 -24.67
N ASP A 286 27.79 -8.09 -25.21
CA ASP A 286 28.28 -7.01 -26.08
C ASP A 286 29.36 -6.13 -25.38
N ILE A 287 29.25 -5.94 -24.05
CA ILE A 287 30.24 -5.24 -23.22
C ILE A 287 31.46 -6.12 -22.92
N SER A 288 31.25 -7.37 -22.51
CA SER A 288 32.34 -8.30 -22.17
C SER A 288 33.27 -8.57 -23.36
N MET A 289 32.68 -8.74 -24.56
CA MET A 289 33.44 -8.87 -25.81
C MET A 289 34.25 -7.62 -26.12
N ARG A 290 33.71 -6.41 -25.86
CA ARG A 290 34.44 -5.16 -26.06
C ARG A 290 35.61 -5.01 -25.09
N ARG A 291 35.43 -5.32 -23.80
CA ARG A 291 36.51 -5.26 -22.80
C ARG A 291 37.63 -6.26 -23.11
N LYS A 292 37.29 -7.52 -23.39
CA LYS A 292 38.26 -8.55 -23.86
C LYS A 292 39.06 -8.16 -25.11
N ALA A 293 38.51 -7.31 -25.99
CA ALA A 293 39.22 -6.82 -27.18
C ALA A 293 40.22 -5.68 -26.88
N ILE A 294 40.08 -5.01 -25.74
CA ILE A 294 40.94 -3.90 -25.29
C ILE A 294 42.00 -4.41 -24.31
N GLU A 295 41.59 -5.23 -23.34
CA GLU A 295 42.40 -5.69 -22.21
C GLU A 295 43.04 -7.05 -22.51
N LYS A 296 44.27 -7.04 -23.05
CA LYS A 296 45.05 -8.26 -23.39
C LYS A 296 45.70 -8.93 -22.16
N SER A 297 44.96 -9.13 -21.08
CA SER A 297 45.45 -9.78 -19.85
C SER A 297 44.37 -10.58 -19.13
N ASN A 298 44.78 -11.55 -18.32
CA ASN A 298 43.88 -12.48 -17.63
C ASN A 298 43.02 -11.81 -16.56
N GLU A 299 41.69 -11.83 -16.76
CA GLU A 299 40.73 -11.96 -15.67
C GLU A 299 39.70 -13.05 -16.00
N GLN A 300 39.41 -13.91 -15.01
CA GLN A 300 38.36 -14.93 -15.10
C GLN A 300 36.94 -14.35 -14.94
N ALA A 301 36.83 -13.08 -14.50
CA ALA A 301 35.56 -12.43 -14.12
C ALA A 301 34.64 -12.02 -15.28
N LEU A 302 35.15 -11.92 -16.51
CA LEU A 302 34.43 -11.34 -17.66
C LEU A 302 34.14 -12.37 -18.77
N ASN A 303 33.58 -13.52 -18.42
CA ASN A 303 33.26 -14.54 -19.43
C ASN A 303 31.98 -14.19 -20.25
N PRO A 304 32.06 -13.86 -21.56
CA PRO A 304 30.88 -13.61 -22.38
C PRO A 304 29.98 -14.85 -22.52
N ASP A 305 30.56 -16.04 -22.43
CA ASP A 305 29.83 -17.31 -22.62
C ASP A 305 28.84 -17.56 -21.47
N SER A 306 29.20 -17.19 -20.23
CA SER A 306 28.28 -17.22 -19.09
C SER A 306 27.05 -16.31 -19.31
N TYR A 307 27.26 -15.11 -19.89
CA TYR A 307 26.16 -14.21 -20.24
C TYR A 307 25.36 -14.70 -21.46
N ALA A 308 25.98 -15.43 -22.39
CA ALA A 308 25.30 -16.09 -23.50
C ALA A 308 24.40 -17.24 -23.02
N ILE A 309 24.89 -18.07 -22.08
CA ILE A 309 24.14 -19.13 -21.41
C ILE A 309 22.96 -18.52 -20.64
N LEU A 310 23.20 -17.50 -19.80
CA LEU A 310 22.14 -16.76 -19.10
C LEU A 310 21.05 -16.26 -20.07
N ARG A 311 21.46 -15.64 -21.19
CA ARG A 311 20.53 -15.17 -22.22
C ARG A 311 19.72 -16.32 -22.84
N ALA A 312 20.34 -17.47 -23.10
CA ALA A 312 19.67 -18.65 -23.64
C ALA A 312 18.67 -19.25 -22.64
N LEU A 313 19.02 -19.34 -21.35
CA LEU A 313 18.14 -19.79 -20.27
C LEU A 313 16.91 -18.88 -20.13
N LEU A 314 17.11 -17.55 -20.13
CA LEU A 314 16.02 -16.57 -20.08
C LEU A 314 15.08 -16.66 -21.30
N LEU A 315 15.60 -16.92 -22.50
CA LEU A 315 14.81 -17.14 -23.70
C LEU A 315 13.98 -18.43 -23.62
N LYS A 316 14.58 -19.53 -23.14
CA LYS A 316 13.86 -20.80 -22.91
C LYS A 316 12.80 -20.65 -21.82
N LEU A 317 13.03 -19.86 -20.77
CA LEU A 317 12.06 -19.57 -19.71
C LEU A 317 10.83 -18.83 -20.25
N ASP A 318 11.01 -17.77 -21.05
CA ASP A 318 9.91 -17.06 -21.72
C ASP A 318 9.10 -18.01 -22.61
N GLN A 319 9.78 -18.88 -23.36
CA GLN A 319 9.14 -19.91 -24.18
C GLN A 319 8.33 -20.90 -23.34
N ARG A 320 8.90 -21.51 -22.28
CA ARG A 320 8.17 -22.48 -21.45
C ARG A 320 6.95 -21.87 -20.76
N ILE A 321 7.01 -20.61 -20.33
CA ILE A 321 5.85 -19.87 -19.80
C ILE A 321 4.80 -19.65 -20.91
N GLY A 322 5.23 -19.38 -22.14
CA GLY A 322 4.38 -19.31 -23.34
C GLY A 322 3.73 -20.65 -23.74
N GLU A 323 4.30 -21.79 -23.36
CA GLU A 323 3.82 -23.14 -23.70
C GLU A 323 2.83 -23.74 -22.68
N VAL A 324 2.69 -23.15 -21.48
CA VAL A 324 1.76 -23.61 -20.44
C VAL A 324 0.31 -23.69 -20.98
N PRO A 325 -0.42 -24.81 -20.78
CA PRO A 325 -1.82 -24.90 -21.20
C PRO A 325 -2.71 -24.05 -20.28
N ILE A 326 -3.41 -23.06 -20.84
CA ILE A 326 -4.44 -22.27 -20.13
C ILE A 326 -5.79 -22.63 -20.75
N GLU A 327 -6.58 -23.41 -20.02
CA GLU A 327 -7.90 -23.92 -20.46
C GLU A 327 -9.00 -22.86 -20.31
N SER A 328 -8.93 -22.04 -19.26
CA SER A 328 -9.82 -20.92 -19.00
C SER A 328 -9.03 -19.65 -18.73
N LYS A 329 -9.35 -18.57 -19.45
CA LYS A 329 -8.75 -17.24 -19.23
C LYS A 329 -9.10 -16.64 -17.88
N GLU A 330 -10.26 -17.00 -17.31
CA GLU A 330 -10.72 -16.50 -16.01
C GLU A 330 -10.03 -17.22 -14.85
N LEU A 331 -9.86 -18.55 -14.94
CA LEU A 331 -9.29 -19.35 -13.86
C LEU A 331 -7.75 -19.45 -13.92
N GLY A 332 -7.17 -19.18 -15.10
CA GLY A 332 -5.75 -19.37 -15.41
C GLY A 332 -5.30 -20.83 -15.33
N PHE A 333 -4.00 -21.05 -15.49
CA PHE A 333 -3.36 -22.32 -15.11
C PHE A 333 -2.90 -22.24 -13.65
N THR A 334 -3.13 -23.30 -12.87
CA THR A 334 -2.74 -23.37 -11.45
C THR A 334 -2.10 -24.73 -11.14
N ARG A 335 -1.00 -24.73 -10.37
CA ARG A 335 -0.38 -25.93 -9.79
C ARG A 335 0.07 -25.72 -8.33
N PRO A 336 0.27 -26.80 -7.55
CA PRO A 336 0.90 -26.72 -6.24
C PRO A 336 2.27 -26.03 -6.30
N GLY A 337 2.66 -25.33 -5.24
CA GLY A 337 3.91 -24.57 -5.19
C GLY A 337 5.19 -25.31 -5.61
N PRO A 338 5.40 -26.61 -5.31
CA PRO A 338 6.57 -27.37 -5.75
C PRO A 338 6.77 -27.46 -7.27
N TYR A 339 5.72 -27.29 -8.08
CA TYR A 339 5.79 -27.29 -9.55
C TYR A 339 6.77 -26.26 -10.12
N ILE A 340 7.13 -25.22 -9.36
CA ILE A 340 8.16 -24.26 -9.77
C ILE A 340 9.52 -24.94 -9.98
N TYR A 341 9.82 -25.99 -9.22
CA TYR A 341 11.08 -26.73 -9.35
C TYR A 341 11.07 -27.67 -10.57
N GLU A 342 9.90 -28.21 -10.95
CA GLU A 342 9.73 -28.99 -12.17
C GLU A 342 9.92 -28.10 -13.41
N LEU A 343 9.22 -26.96 -13.44
CA LEU A 343 9.30 -25.96 -14.52
C LEU A 343 10.72 -25.40 -14.73
N LEU A 344 11.54 -25.34 -13.69
CA LEU A 344 12.91 -24.84 -13.72
C LEU A 344 13.96 -25.95 -13.94
N ALA A 345 13.74 -27.17 -13.45
CA ALA A 345 14.61 -28.32 -13.72
C ALA A 345 14.68 -28.64 -15.23
N ASP A 346 13.57 -28.47 -15.94
CA ASP A 346 13.44 -28.53 -17.41
C ASP A 346 14.32 -27.52 -18.17
N LEU A 347 14.97 -26.60 -17.46
CA LEU A 347 15.92 -25.60 -17.94
C LEU A 347 17.32 -25.76 -17.32
N ASN A 348 17.60 -26.86 -16.62
CA ASN A 348 18.78 -27.08 -15.77
C ASN A 348 18.94 -26.04 -14.64
N ILE A 349 17.87 -25.36 -14.23
CA ILE A 349 17.85 -24.41 -13.10
C ILE A 349 17.41 -25.19 -11.85
N THR A 350 18.39 -25.70 -11.12
CA THR A 350 18.22 -26.54 -9.91
C THR A 350 18.77 -25.83 -8.68
N LEU A 351 18.67 -26.43 -7.50
CA LEU A 351 19.29 -25.87 -6.29
C LEU A 351 20.81 -25.71 -6.45
N GLU A 352 21.47 -26.71 -7.04
CA GLU A 352 22.92 -26.74 -7.27
C GLU A 352 23.38 -25.68 -8.29
N THR A 353 22.64 -25.48 -9.39
CA THR A 353 23.00 -24.47 -10.40
C THR A 353 22.52 -23.06 -10.04
N SER A 354 21.57 -22.91 -9.09
CA SER A 354 20.97 -21.62 -8.75
C SER A 354 21.99 -20.59 -8.24
N SER A 355 22.96 -20.99 -7.41
CA SER A 355 24.00 -20.07 -6.89
C SER A 355 24.84 -19.46 -8.00
N MET A 356 25.40 -20.31 -8.88
CA MET A 356 26.20 -19.86 -10.03
C MET A 356 25.39 -18.97 -10.99
N LEU A 357 24.09 -19.26 -11.16
CA LEU A 357 23.19 -18.44 -11.97
C LEU A 357 22.91 -17.07 -11.33
N ILE A 358 22.69 -17.03 -10.01
CA ILE A 358 22.51 -15.79 -9.24
C ILE A 358 23.78 -14.94 -9.30
N GLU A 359 24.96 -15.54 -9.05
CA GLU A 359 26.27 -14.88 -9.14
C GLU A 359 26.53 -14.33 -10.55
N THR A 360 26.21 -15.09 -11.60
CA THR A 360 26.30 -14.63 -13.00
C THR A 360 25.38 -13.44 -13.27
N ILE A 361 24.16 -13.45 -12.71
CA ILE A 361 23.20 -12.35 -12.85
C ILE A 361 23.68 -11.11 -12.08
N GLU A 362 24.17 -11.25 -10.85
CA GLU A 362 24.65 -10.14 -10.02
C GLU A 362 25.92 -9.51 -10.61
N SER A 363 26.85 -10.33 -11.14
CA SER A 363 28.00 -9.89 -11.94
C SER A 363 27.57 -9.14 -13.21
N GLY A 364 26.57 -9.66 -13.93
CA GLY A 364 26.01 -9.00 -15.12
C GLY A 364 25.37 -7.64 -14.81
N VAL A 365 24.65 -7.54 -13.69
CA VAL A 365 24.10 -6.25 -13.21
C VAL A 365 25.23 -5.27 -12.86
N GLN A 366 26.29 -5.73 -12.19
CA GLN A 366 27.44 -4.89 -11.85
C GLN A 366 28.18 -4.39 -13.12
N LEU A 367 28.39 -5.27 -14.10
CA LEU A 367 28.97 -4.92 -15.41
C LEU A 367 28.14 -3.87 -16.16
N LEU A 368 26.81 -3.98 -16.11
CA LEU A 368 25.89 -3.00 -16.71
C LEU A 368 25.94 -1.66 -15.98
N VAL A 369 26.07 -1.65 -14.64
CA VAL A 369 26.28 -0.41 -13.86
C VAL A 369 27.59 0.27 -14.26
N ASP A 370 28.70 -0.47 -14.30
CA ASP A 370 30.03 0.10 -14.56
C ASP A 370 30.16 0.64 -16.00
N ALA A 371 29.73 -0.13 -17.00
CA ALA A 371 29.74 0.33 -18.38
C ALA A 371 28.80 1.54 -18.62
N GLU A 372 27.68 1.64 -17.88
CA GLU A 372 26.85 2.83 -17.90
C GLU A 372 27.48 4.04 -17.19
N ASN A 373 28.45 3.87 -16.30
CA ASN A 373 29.17 4.99 -15.69
C ASN A 373 30.34 5.45 -16.57
N GLU A 374 31.15 4.50 -17.08
CA GLU A 374 32.27 4.74 -17.99
C GLU A 374 31.85 5.54 -19.24
N SER A 375 30.75 5.14 -19.88
CA SER A 375 30.23 5.77 -21.10
C SER A 375 29.68 7.19 -20.93
N LYS A 376 29.72 7.76 -19.72
CA LYS A 376 29.23 9.11 -19.40
C LYS A 376 30.35 10.11 -19.03
N ASN A 377 31.62 9.70 -19.04
CA ASN A 377 32.76 10.54 -18.65
C ASN A 377 32.90 11.87 -19.42
N GLU A 378 32.34 12.01 -20.62
CA GLU A 378 32.39 13.27 -21.37
C GLU A 378 31.53 14.40 -20.76
N ARG A 379 30.50 14.12 -19.95
CA ARG A 379 29.70 15.16 -19.27
C ARG A 379 29.19 14.72 -17.90
N LYS A 380 29.67 15.40 -16.85
CA LYS A 380 29.27 15.29 -15.44
C LYS A 380 27.75 15.30 -15.24
N LYS A 381 27.14 14.10 -15.30
CA LYS A 381 25.83 13.76 -14.73
C LYS A 381 25.84 12.27 -14.42
N ALA A 382 25.83 11.92 -13.13
CA ALA A 382 25.44 10.57 -12.73
C ALA A 382 24.06 10.25 -13.34
N LYS A 383 23.84 8.99 -13.72
CA LYS A 383 22.51 8.49 -14.13
C LYS A 383 22.31 7.12 -13.53
N GLY A 384 21.46 7.04 -12.50
CA GLY A 384 20.97 5.78 -12.00
C GLY A 384 20.05 5.12 -13.02
N THR A 385 20.48 3.98 -13.58
CA THR A 385 19.63 3.07 -14.36
C THR A 385 19.29 1.84 -13.50
N VAL A 386 18.07 1.32 -13.64
CA VAL A 386 17.61 0.09 -12.96
C VAL A 386 17.59 -1.05 -13.96
N PHE A 387 18.44 -2.06 -13.73
CA PHE A 387 18.48 -3.28 -14.52
C PHE A 387 17.48 -4.31 -13.99
N ARG A 388 16.74 -4.96 -14.90
CA ARG A 388 15.73 -5.98 -14.61
C ARG A 388 16.33 -7.33 -14.27
N LEU A 389 17.54 -7.63 -14.75
CA LEU A 389 18.32 -8.79 -14.33
C LEU A 389 18.41 -8.92 -12.80
N ALA A 390 18.55 -7.80 -12.08
CA ALA A 390 18.54 -7.81 -10.62
C ALA A 390 17.27 -8.47 -10.05
N THR A 391 16.09 -8.15 -10.61
CA THR A 391 14.82 -8.76 -10.19
C THR A 391 14.73 -10.26 -10.52
N MET A 392 15.50 -10.76 -11.51
CA MET A 392 15.61 -12.22 -11.71
C MET A 392 16.43 -12.89 -10.60
N ALA A 393 17.52 -12.27 -10.12
CA ALA A 393 18.24 -12.75 -8.94
C ALA A 393 17.36 -12.68 -7.68
N ASP A 394 16.57 -11.62 -7.52
CA ASP A 394 15.57 -11.48 -6.45
C ASP A 394 14.61 -12.69 -6.44
N ILE A 395 14.06 -13.06 -7.62
CA ILE A 395 13.14 -14.20 -7.81
C ILE A 395 13.82 -15.55 -7.53
N LEU A 396 15.02 -15.79 -8.07
CA LEU A 396 15.74 -17.06 -7.88
C LEU A 396 16.10 -17.27 -6.39
N GLN A 397 16.48 -16.21 -5.67
CA GLN A 397 16.72 -16.29 -4.23
C GLN A 397 15.44 -16.62 -3.45
N ILE A 398 14.28 -16.10 -3.84
CA ILE A 398 12.99 -16.47 -3.23
C ILE A 398 12.68 -17.97 -3.43
N ILE A 399 12.93 -18.51 -4.62
CA ILE A 399 12.64 -19.92 -4.97
C ILE A 399 13.55 -20.92 -4.25
N PHE A 400 14.85 -20.63 -4.17
CA PHE A 400 15.86 -21.60 -3.71
C PHE A 400 16.38 -21.38 -2.27
N LYS A 401 16.52 -20.14 -1.77
CA LYS A 401 17.09 -19.81 -0.44
C LYS A 401 16.19 -20.20 0.75
N GLY A 402 15.04 -20.84 0.51
CA GLY A 402 14.07 -21.33 1.51
C GLY A 402 13.93 -22.86 1.60
N GLY A 403 14.53 -23.62 0.67
CA GLY A 403 14.40 -25.08 0.61
C GLY A 403 13.02 -25.59 0.14
N LYS A 404 13.00 -26.78 -0.48
CA LYS A 404 11.79 -27.35 -1.12
C LYS A 404 10.60 -27.55 -0.15
N SER A 405 10.86 -27.71 1.15
CA SER A 405 9.84 -27.94 2.17
C SER A 405 8.87 -26.75 2.35
N ARG A 406 9.32 -25.51 2.12
CA ARG A 406 8.47 -24.31 2.25
C ARG A 406 7.48 -24.16 1.09
N ALA A 407 7.77 -24.72 -0.08
CA ALA A 407 6.94 -24.61 -1.29
C ALA A 407 5.52 -25.18 -1.14
N ARG A 408 5.24 -26.03 -0.14
CA ARG A 408 3.87 -26.49 0.19
C ARG A 408 2.89 -25.35 0.49
N PHE A 409 3.40 -24.23 1.00
CA PHE A 409 2.65 -23.02 1.33
C PHE A 409 2.37 -22.10 0.13
N TYR A 410 2.89 -22.45 -1.05
CA TYR A 410 2.82 -21.65 -2.27
C TYR A 410 1.85 -22.25 -3.29
N ARG A 411 1.39 -21.45 -4.24
CA ARG A 411 0.79 -21.92 -5.50
C ARG A 411 1.53 -21.30 -6.68
N VAL A 412 1.75 -22.09 -7.73
CA VAL A 412 2.16 -21.57 -9.04
C VAL A 412 0.88 -21.23 -9.80
N HIS A 413 0.82 -20.02 -10.36
CA HIS A 413 -0.27 -19.57 -11.20
C HIS A 413 0.28 -18.97 -12.50
N VAL A 414 -0.40 -19.16 -13.63
CA VAL A 414 -0.06 -18.54 -14.91
C VAL A 414 -1.33 -18.01 -15.56
N SER A 415 -1.34 -16.70 -15.86
CA SER A 415 -2.44 -16.02 -16.54
C SER A 415 -1.95 -15.33 -17.82
N ASP A 416 -2.84 -15.25 -18.81
CA ASP A 416 -2.66 -14.32 -19.93
C ASP A 416 -2.94 -12.90 -19.43
N ASN A 417 -2.07 -11.94 -19.75
CA ASN A 417 -2.28 -10.53 -19.45
C ASN A 417 -3.24 -9.92 -20.47
N GLU A 418 -4.25 -9.18 -20.01
CA GLU A 418 -5.11 -8.35 -20.89
C GLU A 418 -4.33 -7.16 -21.47
N VAL A 419 -3.60 -7.40 -22.57
CA VAL A 419 -2.86 -6.35 -23.27
C VAL A 419 -3.86 -5.38 -23.92
N LYS A 420 -3.92 -4.16 -23.39
CA LYS A 420 -4.61 -3.02 -24.01
C LYS A 420 -3.92 -2.61 -25.32
N SER A 421 -4.24 -3.35 -26.38
CA SER A 421 -4.15 -2.98 -27.81
C SER A 421 -2.81 -2.45 -28.34
N ILE A 422 -1.67 -3.09 -28.00
CA ILE A 422 -0.35 -2.80 -28.61
C ILE A 422 0.35 -4.03 -29.20
N ASN A 423 0.43 -5.17 -28.50
CA ASN A 423 1.34 -6.28 -28.90
C ASN A 423 0.80 -7.24 -29.99
N THR A 424 -0.35 -6.93 -30.62
CA THR A 424 -1.03 -7.80 -31.60
C THR A 424 -0.17 -8.18 -32.82
N PHE A 425 0.91 -7.43 -33.08
CA PHE A 425 1.82 -7.63 -34.21
C PHE A 425 2.85 -8.77 -34.05
N THR A 426 2.85 -9.50 -32.92
CA THR A 426 3.85 -10.56 -32.65
C THR A 426 3.28 -11.94 -32.36
N GLY A 427 1.96 -12.09 -32.22
CA GLY A 427 1.29 -13.37 -31.96
C GLY A 427 1.60 -14.06 -30.61
N ARG A 428 2.54 -13.55 -29.81
CA ARG A 428 2.85 -14.10 -28.48
C ARG A 428 1.81 -13.62 -27.46
N ASN A 429 1.16 -14.58 -26.79
CA ASN A 429 0.34 -14.29 -25.61
C ASN A 429 1.26 -13.79 -24.48
N SER A 430 1.12 -12.51 -24.11
CA SER A 430 1.85 -11.93 -22.98
C SER A 430 1.34 -12.57 -21.70
N ARG A 431 2.17 -13.36 -21.02
CA ARG A 431 1.80 -14.07 -19.79
C ARG A 431 2.55 -13.57 -18.57
N THR A 432 2.01 -13.89 -17.40
CA THR A 432 2.65 -13.70 -16.11
C THR A 432 2.73 -15.04 -15.39
N LEU A 433 3.95 -15.45 -15.02
CA LEU A 433 4.20 -16.57 -14.11
C LEU A 433 4.25 -16.04 -12.69
N SER A 434 3.38 -16.52 -11.82
CA SER A 434 3.24 -16.08 -10.44
C SER A 434 3.54 -17.21 -9.47
N TRP A 435 4.26 -16.90 -8.39
CA TRP A 435 4.46 -17.80 -7.26
C TRP A 435 4.04 -17.08 -5.97
N TRP A 436 2.85 -17.42 -5.49
CA TRP A 436 2.23 -16.73 -4.36
C TRP A 436 2.29 -17.58 -3.11
N CYS A 437 2.83 -17.01 -2.03
CA CYS A 437 2.81 -17.56 -0.69
C CYS A 437 1.46 -17.26 -0.03
N PHE A 438 0.83 -18.27 0.57
CA PHE A 438 -0.40 -18.10 1.35
C PHE A 438 -0.22 -18.35 2.86
N ASN A 439 1.01 -18.62 3.32
CA ASN A 439 1.41 -18.68 4.73
C ASN A 439 2.29 -17.46 5.09
N PRO A 440 1.74 -16.34 5.57
CA PRO A 440 2.57 -15.19 5.97
C PRO A 440 3.44 -15.48 7.20
N GLY A 441 3.12 -16.53 7.97
CA GLY A 441 3.92 -16.99 9.10
C GLY A 441 5.39 -17.28 8.76
N ILE A 442 5.75 -17.66 7.53
CA ILE A 442 7.13 -18.01 7.14
C ILE A 442 8.15 -16.89 7.47
N THR A 443 7.73 -15.63 7.38
CA THR A 443 8.58 -14.46 7.67
C THR A 443 8.72 -14.19 9.16
N MET A 444 7.69 -14.58 9.94
CA MET A 444 7.53 -14.37 11.38
C MET A 444 8.12 -15.54 12.21
N GLU A 445 7.94 -16.79 11.75
CA GLU A 445 8.60 -18.00 12.22
C GLU A 445 10.11 -17.76 12.41
N ALA A 446 10.74 -17.08 11.44
CA ALA A 446 12.16 -16.75 11.46
C ALA A 446 12.63 -15.83 12.61
N TYR A 447 11.72 -15.10 13.29
CA TYR A 447 12.07 -14.37 14.51
C TYR A 447 12.10 -15.27 15.75
N SER A 448 11.34 -16.37 15.73
CA SER A 448 11.42 -17.41 16.76
C SER A 448 12.75 -18.17 16.63
N ASP A 449 13.15 -18.51 15.40
CA ASP A 449 14.48 -19.09 15.10
C ASP A 449 15.63 -18.20 15.64
N MET A 450 15.46 -16.88 15.59
CA MET A 450 16.45 -15.89 16.06
C MET A 450 16.31 -15.54 17.56
N SER A 451 15.46 -16.25 18.32
CA SER A 451 15.26 -16.06 19.76
C SER A 451 14.85 -14.64 20.19
N VAL A 452 13.99 -13.97 19.41
CA VAL A 452 13.35 -12.70 19.80
C VAL A 452 12.52 -12.89 21.07
N GLY A 453 12.67 -12.00 22.05
CA GLY A 453 12.09 -12.14 23.39
C GLY A 453 10.59 -11.81 23.44
N SER A 454 10.09 -10.89 22.62
CA SER A 454 8.65 -10.61 22.49
C SER A 454 8.32 -9.96 21.15
N ILE A 455 7.29 -10.45 20.47
CA ILE A 455 6.67 -9.78 19.32
C ILE A 455 5.33 -9.18 19.76
N ILE A 456 5.19 -7.86 19.68
CA ILE A 456 3.97 -7.12 20.05
C ILE A 456 3.32 -6.59 18.77
N LEU A 457 2.07 -6.97 18.51
CA LEU A 457 1.25 -6.49 17.40
C LEU A 457 0.13 -5.59 17.93
N THR A 458 -0.03 -4.39 17.35
CA THR A 458 -1.05 -3.43 17.77
C THR A 458 -1.62 -2.61 16.60
N SER A 459 -2.90 -2.24 16.69
CA SER A 459 -3.61 -1.34 15.77
C SER A 459 -4.96 -0.93 16.39
N GLY A 460 -5.63 0.06 15.80
CA GLY A 460 -7.03 0.37 16.11
C GLY A 460 -8.08 -0.62 15.62
N THR A 461 -7.73 -1.59 14.74
CA THR A 461 -8.72 -2.38 13.99
C THR A 461 -8.26 -3.83 13.69
N LEU A 462 -7.78 -4.57 14.69
CA LEU A 462 -7.29 -5.95 14.51
C LEU A 462 -8.43 -6.99 14.52
N SER A 463 -9.54 -6.69 15.21
CA SER A 463 -10.70 -7.54 15.46
C SER A 463 -11.24 -8.18 14.17
N PRO A 464 -11.48 -9.51 14.15
CA PRO A 464 -11.24 -10.45 15.25
C PRO A 464 -9.76 -10.85 15.40
N LEU A 465 -9.25 -10.86 16.64
CA LEU A 465 -7.85 -11.17 16.94
C LEU A 465 -7.43 -12.61 16.57
N ASP A 466 -8.30 -13.60 16.84
CA ASP A 466 -8.03 -15.02 16.59
C ASP A 466 -7.50 -15.30 15.18
N SER A 467 -8.14 -14.70 14.18
CA SER A 467 -7.84 -14.95 12.78
C SER A 467 -6.48 -14.42 12.36
N LEU A 468 -6.01 -13.31 12.97
CA LEU A 468 -4.66 -12.80 12.71
C LEU A 468 -3.60 -13.72 13.32
N ALA A 469 -3.85 -14.25 14.54
CA ALA A 469 -2.97 -15.23 15.17
C ALA A 469 -2.87 -16.53 14.34
N LEU A 470 -4.01 -17.09 13.92
CA LEU A 470 -4.07 -18.29 13.07
C LEU A 470 -3.43 -18.09 11.69
N GLU A 471 -3.59 -16.91 11.08
CA GLU A 471 -3.03 -16.61 9.76
C GLU A 471 -1.50 -16.36 9.81
N LEU A 472 -0.99 -15.71 10.86
CA LEU A 472 0.45 -15.52 11.10
C LEU A 472 1.15 -16.76 11.67
N LYS A 473 0.39 -17.78 12.12
CA LYS A 473 0.89 -19.00 12.78
C LYS A 473 1.84 -18.72 13.96
N LEU A 474 1.62 -17.62 14.66
CA LEU A 474 2.29 -17.28 15.91
C LEU A 474 1.30 -17.42 17.06
N GLU A 475 1.78 -17.96 18.18
CA GLU A 475 1.05 -17.90 19.44
C GLU A 475 1.15 -16.49 20.04
N PHE A 476 0.00 -15.96 20.48
CA PHE A 476 -0.12 -14.72 21.23
C PHE A 476 -0.89 -15.02 22.52
N PRO A 477 -0.19 -15.39 23.62
CA PRO A 477 -0.82 -15.68 24.91
C PRO A 477 -1.41 -14.42 25.54
N VAL A 478 -0.72 -13.28 25.40
CA VAL A 478 -1.22 -11.98 25.85
C VAL A 478 -2.09 -11.36 24.77
N ARG A 479 -3.35 -11.07 25.11
CA ARG A 479 -4.32 -10.45 24.19
C ARG A 479 -5.14 -9.37 24.87
N LEU A 480 -5.59 -8.37 24.11
CA LEU A 480 -6.43 -7.28 24.59
C LEU A 480 -7.34 -6.76 23.47
N GLU A 481 -8.63 -6.62 23.74
CA GLU A 481 -9.58 -5.84 22.94
C GLU A 481 -10.13 -4.70 23.83
N ASN A 482 -9.49 -3.54 23.79
CA ASN A 482 -9.78 -2.43 24.72
C ASN A 482 -11.15 -1.76 24.41
N PRO A 483 -11.88 -1.29 25.45
CA PRO A 483 -13.03 -0.42 25.25
C PRO A 483 -12.61 0.97 24.74
N HIS A 484 -13.58 1.77 24.29
CA HIS A 484 -13.33 3.15 23.88
C HIS A 484 -13.47 4.12 25.07
N VAL A 485 -12.65 5.18 25.08
CA VAL A 485 -12.66 6.28 26.09
C VAL A 485 -13.82 7.28 25.97
N ILE A 486 -14.88 6.97 25.21
CA ILE A 486 -16.05 7.85 25.04
C ILE A 486 -17.26 7.28 25.78
N SER A 487 -18.15 8.15 26.26
CA SER A 487 -19.46 7.74 26.77
C SER A 487 -20.45 7.48 25.62
N SER A 488 -21.41 6.58 25.85
CA SER A 488 -22.35 6.09 24.81
C SER A 488 -23.31 7.15 24.24
N ASN A 489 -23.27 8.40 24.71
CA ASN A 489 -23.97 9.55 24.12
C ASN A 489 -23.13 10.29 23.06
N GLN A 490 -21.82 10.04 22.96
CA GLN A 490 -20.92 10.64 21.95
C GLN A 490 -20.95 9.90 20.60
N LEU A 491 -21.57 8.72 20.55
CA LEU A 491 -21.60 7.85 19.37
C LEU A 491 -23.04 7.48 18.99
N TRP A 492 -23.42 7.81 17.77
CA TRP A 492 -24.57 7.22 17.09
C TRP A 492 -24.07 6.11 16.15
N ALA A 493 -24.63 4.90 16.22
CA ALA A 493 -24.30 3.83 15.28
C ALA A 493 -25.58 3.10 14.84
N GLY A 494 -25.80 2.97 13.53
CA GLY A 494 -27.07 2.49 12.99
C GLY A 494 -26.96 1.75 11.67
N VAL A 495 -27.59 0.57 11.61
CA VAL A 495 -27.77 -0.24 10.39
C VAL A 495 -29.11 0.08 9.75
N LEU A 496 -29.06 0.39 8.45
CA LEU A 496 -30.21 0.69 7.60
C LEU A 496 -30.44 -0.47 6.64
N ALA A 497 -31.55 -1.18 6.83
CA ALA A 497 -31.98 -2.21 5.90
C ALA A 497 -32.63 -1.64 4.63
N THR A 498 -33.23 -0.45 4.70
CA THR A 498 -34.06 0.12 3.63
C THR A 498 -33.79 1.61 3.39
N GLY A 499 -33.94 2.03 2.13
CA GLY A 499 -33.87 3.42 1.70
C GLY A 499 -35.12 4.25 1.99
N PRO A 500 -35.12 5.55 1.59
CA PRO A 500 -36.22 6.48 1.84
C PRO A 500 -37.59 6.04 1.30
N SER A 501 -37.62 5.27 0.22
CA SER A 501 -38.82 4.74 -0.42
C SER A 501 -39.19 3.33 0.07
N GLY A 502 -38.43 2.76 1.02
CA GLY A 502 -38.64 1.41 1.57
C GLY A 502 -37.91 0.29 0.83
N SER A 503 -37.25 0.57 -0.30
CA SER A 503 -36.45 -0.41 -1.05
C SER A 503 -35.25 -0.93 -0.23
N PRO A 504 -34.87 -2.22 -0.33
CA PRO A 504 -33.77 -2.78 0.45
C PRO A 504 -32.41 -2.23 0.01
N PHE A 505 -31.55 -1.89 0.99
CA PHE A 505 -30.14 -1.58 0.75
C PHE A 505 -29.34 -2.88 0.70
N ASN A 506 -28.95 -3.30 -0.50
CA ASN A 506 -28.06 -4.44 -0.69
C ASN A 506 -27.03 -4.13 -1.77
N SER A 507 -25.76 -3.96 -1.40
CA SER A 507 -24.66 -3.62 -2.30
C SER A 507 -24.03 -4.84 -3.01
N SER A 508 -24.67 -6.01 -2.98
CA SER A 508 -24.15 -7.22 -3.62
C SER A 508 -24.19 -7.13 -5.16
N TYR A 509 -23.43 -8.00 -5.83
CA TYR A 509 -23.41 -8.13 -7.29
C TYR A 509 -24.79 -8.43 -7.93
N ARG A 510 -25.80 -8.85 -7.14
CA ARG A 510 -27.17 -9.11 -7.64
C ARG A 510 -28.03 -7.85 -7.76
N SER A 511 -27.68 -6.78 -7.04
CA SER A 511 -28.58 -5.64 -6.76
C SER A 511 -27.91 -4.28 -6.92
N ARG A 512 -26.60 -4.15 -6.64
CA ARG A 512 -25.85 -2.88 -6.69
C ARG A 512 -25.91 -2.14 -8.04
N ASP A 513 -26.15 -2.89 -9.11
CA ASP A 513 -26.14 -2.39 -10.48
C ASP A 513 -27.52 -1.92 -10.96
N SER A 514 -28.59 -2.21 -10.18
CA SER A 514 -29.95 -1.71 -10.41
C SER A 514 -30.04 -0.19 -10.27
N LEU A 515 -31.06 0.40 -10.90
CA LEU A 515 -31.28 1.84 -10.89
C LEU A 515 -31.86 2.31 -9.54
N GLU A 516 -32.73 1.49 -8.97
CA GLU A 516 -33.44 1.70 -7.71
C GLU A 516 -32.46 1.78 -6.55
N TYR A 517 -31.50 0.84 -6.46
CA TYR A 517 -30.44 0.87 -5.46
C TYR A 517 -29.60 2.16 -5.56
N LYS A 518 -29.22 2.55 -6.79
CA LYS A 518 -28.43 3.75 -7.05
C LYS A 518 -29.21 5.02 -6.63
N GLN A 519 -30.47 5.14 -7.01
CA GLN A 519 -31.35 6.26 -6.64
C GLN A 519 -31.57 6.35 -5.12
N GLU A 520 -31.92 5.25 -4.47
CA GLU A 520 -32.25 5.22 -3.04
C GLU A 520 -31.05 5.55 -2.16
N LEU A 521 -29.86 5.05 -2.52
CA LEU A 521 -28.61 5.39 -1.83
C LEU A 521 -28.29 6.89 -1.96
N GLY A 522 -28.49 7.46 -3.15
CA GLY A 522 -28.31 8.89 -3.39
C GLY A 522 -29.34 9.76 -2.65
N ASN A 523 -30.60 9.34 -2.61
CA ASN A 523 -31.64 9.99 -1.82
C ASN A 523 -31.35 9.94 -0.32
N ALA A 524 -30.81 8.83 0.20
CA ALA A 524 -30.38 8.73 1.58
C ALA A 524 -29.20 9.67 1.89
N ILE A 525 -28.15 9.67 1.05
CA ILE A 525 -26.98 10.54 1.21
C ILE A 525 -27.37 12.02 1.13
N ALA A 526 -28.29 12.41 0.24
CA ALA A 526 -28.81 13.78 0.19
C ALA A 526 -29.54 14.20 1.47
N ASN A 527 -30.18 13.26 2.18
CA ASN A 527 -30.75 13.52 3.52
C ASN A 527 -29.66 13.59 4.60
N PHE A 528 -28.66 12.70 4.59
CA PHE A 528 -27.55 12.76 5.56
C PHE A 528 -26.72 14.04 5.41
N ALA A 529 -26.45 14.48 4.18
CA ALA A 529 -25.75 15.74 3.90
C ALA A 529 -26.46 16.98 4.48
N ARG A 530 -27.79 16.91 4.68
CA ARG A 530 -28.59 17.96 5.34
C ARG A 530 -28.57 17.88 6.88
N ILE A 531 -28.36 16.69 7.45
CA ILE A 531 -28.50 16.42 8.90
C ILE A 531 -27.14 16.48 9.62
N VAL A 532 -26.10 15.95 8.99
CA VAL A 532 -24.74 15.87 9.53
C VAL A 532 -24.09 17.25 9.44
N PRO A 533 -23.57 17.85 10.54
CA PRO A 533 -22.77 19.07 10.47
C PRO A 533 -21.40 18.77 9.87
N ASP A 534 -20.75 19.78 9.31
CA ASP A 534 -19.35 19.75 8.89
C ASP A 534 -19.01 18.62 7.88
N GLY A 535 -18.04 17.75 8.20
CA GLY A 535 -17.55 16.67 7.35
C GLY A 535 -18.41 15.39 7.37
N LEU A 536 -18.80 14.96 6.17
CA LEU A 536 -19.46 13.68 5.91
C LEU A 536 -18.56 12.78 5.05
N LEU A 537 -18.08 11.66 5.61
CA LEU A 537 -17.28 10.67 4.87
C LEU A 537 -18.19 9.57 4.31
N VAL A 538 -18.07 9.23 3.03
CA VAL A 538 -18.93 8.22 2.37
C VAL A 538 -18.06 7.17 1.67
N PHE A 539 -17.94 5.98 2.26
CA PHE A 539 -17.09 4.90 1.76
C PHE A 539 -17.88 3.86 0.96
N PHE A 540 -17.42 3.61 -0.26
CA PHE A 540 -17.95 2.59 -1.16
C PHE A 540 -17.15 1.27 -1.14
N PRO A 541 -17.79 0.12 -1.40
CA PRO A 541 -17.12 -1.17 -1.61
C PRO A 541 -16.04 -1.19 -2.71
N SER A 542 -16.13 -0.33 -3.72
CA SER A 542 -15.17 -0.25 -4.83
C SER A 542 -15.30 1.06 -5.62
N TYR A 543 -14.24 1.46 -6.32
CA TYR A 543 -14.30 2.59 -7.27
C TYR A 543 -15.37 2.39 -8.37
N TYR A 544 -15.63 1.15 -8.80
CA TYR A 544 -16.67 0.86 -9.80
C TYR A 544 -18.06 1.30 -9.32
N LEU A 545 -18.43 0.94 -8.08
CA LEU A 545 -19.74 1.31 -7.54
C LEU A 545 -19.82 2.82 -7.24
N LEU A 546 -18.73 3.43 -6.79
CA LEU A 546 -18.58 4.89 -6.65
C LEU A 546 -18.82 5.61 -7.98
N ASP A 547 -18.14 5.22 -9.05
CA ASP A 547 -18.29 5.80 -10.40
C ASP A 547 -19.74 5.66 -10.90
N GLN A 548 -20.34 4.46 -10.74
CA GLN A 548 -21.70 4.15 -11.18
C GLN A 548 -22.77 4.94 -10.43
N CYS A 549 -22.64 5.07 -9.11
CA CYS A 549 -23.56 5.86 -8.30
C CYS A 549 -23.45 7.36 -8.62
N ILE A 550 -22.24 7.92 -8.65
CA ILE A 550 -22.05 9.35 -8.95
C ILE A 550 -22.48 9.70 -10.39
N GLY A 551 -22.22 8.83 -11.37
CA GLY A 551 -22.71 8.98 -12.73
C GLY A 551 -24.25 9.00 -12.80
N CYS A 552 -24.91 8.11 -12.07
CA CYS A 552 -26.37 8.10 -11.95
C CYS A 552 -26.90 9.39 -11.31
N TRP A 553 -26.29 9.87 -10.22
CA TRP A 553 -26.76 11.05 -9.48
C TRP A 553 -26.56 12.37 -10.22
N LYS A 554 -25.56 12.46 -11.10
CA LYS A 554 -25.29 13.63 -11.94
C LYS A 554 -26.17 13.69 -13.20
N ASN A 555 -26.45 12.54 -13.80
CA ASN A 555 -27.09 12.50 -15.12
C ASN A 555 -28.62 12.38 -15.08
N MET A 556 -29.21 12.09 -13.90
CA MET A 556 -30.64 11.78 -13.79
C MET A 556 -31.44 12.90 -13.10
N GLY A 557 -32.08 13.75 -13.92
CA GLY A 557 -33.27 14.51 -13.53
C GLY A 557 -34.55 13.67 -13.68
N HIS A 558 -35.66 14.11 -13.09
CA HIS A 558 -36.96 13.43 -13.26
C HIS A 558 -37.59 13.85 -14.60
N ALA A 559 -37.76 12.90 -15.52
CA ALA A 559 -38.22 13.12 -16.91
C ALA A 559 -39.62 13.77 -17.07
N HIS A 560 -40.36 13.99 -15.97
CA HIS A 560 -41.70 14.59 -15.96
C HIS A 560 -41.84 15.74 -14.94
N SER A 561 -40.75 16.36 -14.48
CA SER A 561 -40.80 17.50 -13.56
C SER A 561 -40.06 18.72 -14.10
N THR A 562 -40.79 19.82 -14.26
CA THR A 562 -40.29 21.13 -14.72
C THR A 562 -39.32 21.83 -13.76
N ASN A 563 -39.04 21.25 -12.58
CA ASN A 563 -38.20 21.84 -11.54
C ASN A 563 -37.34 20.79 -10.78
N SER A 564 -37.06 19.62 -11.37
CA SER A 564 -36.27 18.59 -10.68
C SER A 564 -34.76 18.83 -10.74
N SER A 565 -34.21 19.43 -9.68
CA SER A 565 -32.77 19.40 -9.40
C SER A 565 -32.28 17.95 -9.25
N THR A 566 -31.11 17.61 -9.81
CA THR A 566 -30.55 16.25 -9.73
C THR A 566 -30.24 15.83 -8.29
N ILE A 567 -30.05 14.52 -8.07
CA ILE A 567 -29.60 14.00 -6.77
C ILE A 567 -28.25 14.62 -6.38
N TRP A 568 -27.36 14.82 -7.36
CA TRP A 568 -26.06 15.47 -7.13
C TRP A 568 -26.22 16.94 -6.69
N GLU A 569 -27.05 17.74 -7.36
CA GLU A 569 -27.34 19.12 -6.95
C GLU A 569 -27.94 19.21 -5.54
N ARG A 570 -28.82 18.25 -5.17
CA ARG A 570 -29.39 18.17 -3.82
C ARG A 570 -28.34 17.88 -2.74
N ILE A 571 -27.26 17.19 -3.09
CA ILE A 571 -26.08 17.01 -2.22
C ILE A 571 -25.27 18.31 -2.18
N CYS A 572 -24.91 18.88 -3.33
CA CYS A 572 -24.15 20.13 -3.44
C CYS A 572 -24.79 21.30 -2.67
N LYS A 573 -26.13 21.39 -2.67
CA LYS A 573 -26.90 22.40 -1.90
C LYS A 573 -26.64 22.37 -0.39
N HIS A 574 -26.16 21.24 0.13
CA HIS A 574 -25.90 21.06 1.55
C HIS A 574 -24.42 20.88 1.88
N LYS A 575 -23.63 20.20 1.03
CA LYS A 575 -22.19 19.99 1.24
C LYS A 575 -21.41 19.99 -0.07
N HIS A 576 -20.21 20.58 -0.04
CA HIS A 576 -19.25 20.52 -1.14
C HIS A 576 -18.73 19.09 -1.39
N PRO A 577 -18.91 18.51 -2.59
CA PRO A 577 -18.54 17.12 -2.84
C PRO A 577 -17.13 16.97 -3.43
N VAL A 578 -16.27 16.26 -2.70
CA VAL A 578 -14.94 15.83 -3.17
C VAL A 578 -14.97 14.32 -3.43
N ILE A 579 -14.19 13.82 -4.40
CA ILE A 579 -14.15 12.41 -4.81
C ILE A 579 -12.73 11.88 -4.75
N GLU A 580 -12.51 10.71 -4.16
CA GLU A 580 -11.17 10.11 -4.05
C GLU A 580 -10.56 9.79 -5.43
N PRO A 581 -9.42 10.40 -5.82
CA PRO A 581 -8.77 10.10 -7.08
C PRO A 581 -8.10 8.73 -7.05
N LYS A 582 -8.36 7.93 -8.09
CA LYS A 582 -7.68 6.64 -8.33
C LYS A 582 -6.15 6.81 -8.36
N GLN A 583 -5.67 7.85 -9.04
CA GLN A 583 -4.23 8.18 -9.13
C GLN A 583 -3.69 8.75 -7.81
N SER A 584 -2.59 8.18 -7.31
CA SER A 584 -1.93 8.61 -6.07
C SER A 584 -1.39 10.04 -6.09
N SER A 585 -0.93 10.53 -7.25
CA SER A 585 -0.34 11.87 -7.37
C SER A 585 -1.33 13.03 -7.25
N LEU A 586 -2.63 12.76 -7.38
CA LEU A 586 -3.69 13.77 -7.23
C LEU A 586 -4.29 13.77 -5.81
N PHE A 587 -3.97 12.76 -5.00
CA PHE A 587 -4.61 12.55 -3.70
C PHE A 587 -4.36 13.67 -2.68
N PRO A 588 -3.13 14.23 -2.52
CA PRO A 588 -2.90 15.33 -1.58
C PRO A 588 -3.77 16.56 -1.88
N SER A 589 -3.93 16.90 -3.16
CA SER A 589 -4.77 18.03 -3.60
C SER A 589 -6.25 17.82 -3.28
N SER A 590 -6.77 16.59 -3.36
CA SER A 590 -8.15 16.30 -2.94
C SER A 590 -8.35 16.37 -1.41
N ILE A 591 -7.31 16.11 -0.62
CA ILE A 591 -7.34 16.34 0.83
C ILE A 591 -7.32 17.83 1.14
N GLU A 592 -6.48 18.61 0.45
CA GLU A 592 -6.44 20.07 0.56
C GLU A 592 -7.78 20.71 0.17
N GLU A 593 -8.37 20.27 -0.95
CA GLU A 593 -9.70 20.65 -1.41
C GLU A 593 -10.77 20.36 -0.35
N PHE A 594 -10.82 19.15 0.21
CA PHE A 594 -11.76 18.80 1.28
C PHE A 594 -11.57 19.67 2.54
N MET A 595 -10.33 19.86 2.98
CA MET A 595 -10.02 20.65 4.18
C MET A 595 -10.23 22.15 3.99
N ASN A 596 -10.26 22.66 2.76
CA ASN A 596 -10.66 24.03 2.46
C ASN A 596 -12.19 24.16 2.30
N ASN A 597 -12.84 23.18 1.67
CA ASN A 597 -14.30 23.11 1.56
C ASN A 597 -15.02 22.96 2.92
N LEU A 598 -14.34 22.45 3.95
CA LEU A 598 -14.80 22.45 5.35
C LEU A 598 -14.77 23.82 6.03
N LYS A 599 -13.95 24.77 5.53
CA LYS A 599 -13.83 26.13 6.08
C LYS A 599 -14.81 27.11 5.42
N ASP A 600 -15.43 26.73 4.30
CA ASP A 600 -16.40 27.57 3.60
C ASP A 600 -17.78 27.51 4.28
N THR A 601 -18.19 28.66 4.81
CA THR A 601 -19.49 28.87 5.46
C THR A 601 -20.67 28.97 4.49
N SER A 602 -20.46 28.89 3.16
CA SER A 602 -21.53 28.94 2.16
C SER A 602 -22.45 27.71 2.16
N THR A 603 -21.98 26.59 2.73
CA THR A 603 -22.72 25.33 2.88
C THR A 603 -22.58 24.79 4.31
N SER A 604 -23.13 23.60 4.59
CA SER A 604 -22.97 22.95 5.91
C SER A 604 -21.64 22.19 6.07
N GLY A 605 -20.64 22.45 5.21
CA GLY A 605 -19.36 21.74 5.18
C GLY A 605 -19.17 20.89 3.92
N ALA A 606 -18.41 19.80 4.03
CA ALA A 606 -17.96 19.02 2.87
C ALA A 606 -18.34 17.53 2.98
N VAL A 607 -18.54 16.88 1.82
CA VAL A 607 -18.76 15.44 1.72
C VAL A 607 -17.65 14.81 0.88
N PHE A 608 -16.99 13.78 1.42
CA PHE A 608 -15.88 13.10 0.75
C PHE A 608 -16.29 11.68 0.33
N PHE A 609 -16.41 11.47 -0.97
CA PHE A 609 -16.75 10.18 -1.56
C PHE A 609 -15.49 9.35 -1.80
N ALA A 610 -15.34 8.28 -1.02
CA ALA A 610 -14.14 7.48 -0.91
C ALA A 610 -14.41 5.98 -1.12
N VAL A 611 -13.36 5.15 -1.11
CA VAL A 611 -13.46 3.70 -1.24
C VAL A 611 -12.89 2.99 -0.02
N CYS A 612 -13.52 1.91 0.43
CA CYS A 612 -12.98 1.02 1.46
C CYS A 612 -11.70 0.36 0.93
N ARG A 613 -10.58 0.38 1.68
CA ARG A 613 -9.22 0.08 1.19
C ARG A 613 -8.68 1.12 0.18
N GLY A 614 -9.38 2.22 -0.01
CA GLY A 614 -8.89 3.43 -0.69
C GLY A 614 -8.05 4.30 0.26
N LYS A 615 -7.40 5.31 -0.30
CA LYS A 615 -6.37 6.12 0.38
C LYS A 615 -6.93 6.96 1.53
N VAL A 616 -8.25 7.21 1.54
CA VAL A 616 -8.97 7.90 2.63
C VAL A 616 -9.17 6.98 3.84
N SER A 617 -9.28 5.66 3.61
CA SER A 617 -9.49 4.66 4.68
C SER A 617 -8.18 4.20 5.35
N GLU A 618 -7.03 4.59 4.79
CA GLU A 618 -5.68 4.33 5.34
C GLU A 618 -5.01 5.64 5.78
N GLY A 619 -4.15 5.59 6.80
CA GLY A 619 -3.16 6.63 7.11
C GLY A 619 -3.64 8.02 7.57
N LEU A 620 -4.85 8.45 7.25
CA LEU A 620 -5.32 9.83 7.48
C LEU A 620 -6.07 10.02 8.80
N ASP A 621 -5.83 11.18 9.40
CA ASP A 621 -6.65 11.71 10.50
C ASP A 621 -7.77 12.63 9.98
N PHE A 622 -8.92 12.55 10.65
CA PHE A 622 -10.16 13.26 10.35
C PHE A 622 -10.80 13.60 11.71
N ALA A 623 -10.13 14.48 12.45
CA ALA A 623 -10.57 14.92 13.77
C ALA A 623 -11.72 15.93 13.69
N ASP A 624 -12.57 15.91 14.71
CA ASP A 624 -13.61 16.89 14.94
C ASP A 624 -14.50 17.14 13.70
N HIS A 625 -14.51 18.39 13.24
CA HIS A 625 -15.32 18.87 12.12
C HIS A 625 -15.01 18.14 10.80
N ALA A 626 -13.83 17.51 10.66
CA ALA A 626 -13.48 16.80 9.44
C ALA A 626 -14.13 15.40 9.31
N GLY A 627 -14.73 14.87 10.38
CA GLY A 627 -15.17 13.47 10.45
C GLY A 627 -16.52 13.21 11.13
N ARG A 628 -17.39 14.22 11.28
CA ARG A 628 -18.62 14.15 12.11
C ARG A 628 -19.58 13.00 11.77
N ALA A 629 -19.61 12.49 10.55
CA ALA A 629 -20.22 11.18 10.28
C ALA A 629 -19.51 10.38 9.19
N VAL A 630 -19.65 9.06 9.27
CA VAL A 630 -19.27 8.10 8.24
C VAL A 630 -20.48 7.31 7.74
N VAL A 631 -20.60 7.16 6.42
CA VAL A 631 -21.55 6.30 5.74
C VAL A 631 -20.79 5.17 5.05
N VAL A 632 -21.06 3.93 5.42
CA VAL A 632 -20.56 2.73 4.75
C VAL A 632 -21.66 2.23 3.82
N THR A 633 -21.47 2.36 2.51
CA THR A 633 -22.51 2.04 1.50
C THR A 633 -22.56 0.57 1.10
N GLY A 634 -21.82 -0.30 1.80
CA GLY A 634 -21.79 -1.73 1.54
C GLY A 634 -20.59 -2.45 2.13
N ILE A 635 -20.63 -3.78 2.11
CA ILE A 635 -19.52 -4.63 2.59
C ILE A 635 -18.47 -4.81 1.47
N PRO A 636 -17.19 -4.43 1.68
CA PRO A 636 -16.13 -4.41 0.66
C PRO A 636 -15.51 -5.78 0.40
N PHE A 637 -16.33 -6.71 -0.09
CA PHE A 637 -15.90 -8.03 -0.54
C PHE A 637 -15.07 -7.94 -1.83
N ALA A 638 -13.89 -8.56 -1.84
CA ALA A 638 -13.11 -8.78 -3.06
C ALA A 638 -13.80 -9.81 -3.99
N THR A 639 -13.54 -9.75 -5.29
CA THR A 639 -14.13 -10.68 -6.27
C THR A 639 -13.75 -12.14 -5.94
N ARG A 640 -14.74 -13.05 -5.79
CA ARG A 640 -14.48 -14.47 -5.45
C ARG A 640 -13.65 -15.22 -6.51
N ASN A 641 -13.71 -14.74 -7.76
CA ASN A 641 -13.03 -15.32 -8.92
C ASN A 641 -11.62 -14.72 -9.13
N ASP A 642 -11.21 -13.71 -8.34
CA ASP A 642 -9.83 -13.22 -8.36
C ASP A 642 -8.86 -14.37 -8.01
N PRO A 643 -7.79 -14.62 -8.79
CA PRO A 643 -6.91 -15.75 -8.54
C PRO A 643 -6.21 -15.76 -7.18
N LYS A 644 -5.78 -14.60 -6.63
CA LYS A 644 -5.18 -14.56 -5.28
C LYS A 644 -6.23 -14.89 -4.22
N VAL A 645 -7.42 -14.30 -4.30
CA VAL A 645 -8.54 -14.57 -3.37
C VAL A 645 -8.96 -16.03 -3.45
N ARG A 646 -9.21 -16.57 -4.64
CA ARG A 646 -9.63 -17.96 -4.86
C ARG A 646 -8.61 -18.94 -4.27
N LEU A 647 -7.33 -18.80 -4.64
CA LEU A 647 -6.28 -19.73 -4.23
C LEU A 647 -5.93 -19.63 -2.74
N LYS A 648 -6.04 -18.44 -2.13
CA LYS A 648 -5.88 -18.27 -0.68
C LYS A 648 -6.98 -19.02 0.09
N ARG A 649 -8.23 -18.94 -0.38
CA ARG A 649 -9.37 -19.66 0.22
C ARG A 649 -9.20 -21.17 0.09
N GLU A 650 -8.92 -21.67 -1.12
CA GLU A 650 -8.61 -23.08 -1.37
C GLU A 650 -7.45 -23.58 -0.50
N TYR A 651 -6.39 -22.78 -0.31
CA TYR A 651 -5.28 -23.11 0.57
C TYR A 651 -5.71 -23.22 2.05
N LEU A 652 -6.49 -22.27 2.58
CA LEU A 652 -6.98 -22.30 3.96
C LEU A 652 -7.90 -23.51 4.20
N ASP A 653 -8.84 -23.77 3.29
CA ASP A 653 -9.74 -24.91 3.36
C ASP A 653 -8.96 -26.25 3.33
N GLN A 654 -7.86 -26.33 2.58
CA GLN A 654 -6.94 -27.46 2.60
C GLN A 654 -6.14 -27.59 3.91
N GLN A 655 -5.73 -26.48 4.55
CA GLN A 655 -5.11 -26.54 5.90
C GLN A 655 -6.12 -27.03 6.95
N ALA A 656 -7.36 -26.54 6.92
CA ALA A 656 -8.43 -26.97 7.82
C ALA A 656 -8.74 -28.47 7.70
N GLN A 657 -8.71 -29.04 6.49
CA GLN A 657 -8.89 -30.47 6.27
C GLN A 657 -7.74 -31.34 6.83
N LEU A 658 -6.52 -30.80 6.90
CA LEU A 658 -5.35 -31.47 7.48
C LEU A 658 -5.28 -31.33 9.01
N GLN A 659 -5.83 -30.25 9.57
CA GLN A 659 -5.76 -29.91 11.00
C GLN A 659 -7.01 -30.35 11.80
N LYS A 660 -7.74 -31.38 11.35
CA LYS A 660 -9.01 -31.84 11.95
C LYS A 660 -8.98 -32.20 13.45
N ASN A 661 -7.80 -32.43 14.03
CA ASN A 661 -7.62 -32.77 15.43
C ASN A 661 -7.09 -31.58 16.29
N ALA A 662 -6.97 -30.38 15.71
CA ALA A 662 -6.45 -29.18 16.38
C ALA A 662 -7.57 -28.23 16.83
N CYS A 663 -7.31 -27.45 17.89
CA CYS A 663 -8.26 -26.49 18.41
C CYS A 663 -8.35 -25.24 17.51
N LYS A 664 -9.50 -25.07 16.84
CA LYS A 664 -9.91 -23.91 16.02
C LYS A 664 -9.01 -23.63 14.80
N VAL A 665 -9.53 -23.85 13.59
CA VAL A 665 -8.83 -23.57 12.33
C VAL A 665 -9.63 -22.57 11.49
N LEU A 666 -8.93 -21.67 10.81
CA LEU A 666 -9.51 -20.61 9.97
C LEU A 666 -9.86 -21.15 8.57
N THR A 667 -11.14 -21.12 8.19
CA THR A 667 -11.60 -21.49 6.83
C THR A 667 -11.44 -20.34 5.83
N GLY A 668 -11.50 -20.69 4.54
CA GLY A 668 -11.46 -19.73 3.43
C GLY A 668 -12.69 -18.81 3.36
N GLU A 669 -13.85 -19.20 3.90
CA GLU A 669 -15.02 -18.30 3.96
C GLU A 669 -14.95 -17.32 5.14
N GLU A 670 -14.49 -17.78 6.31
CA GLU A 670 -14.27 -16.91 7.48
C GLU A 670 -13.22 -15.83 7.18
N TRP A 671 -12.06 -16.23 6.65
CA TRP A 671 -11.01 -15.30 6.21
C TRP A 671 -11.55 -14.28 5.20
N TYR A 672 -12.34 -14.73 4.22
CA TYR A 672 -12.92 -13.87 3.19
C TYR A 672 -13.90 -12.84 3.74
N SER A 673 -14.71 -13.22 4.74
CA SER A 673 -15.58 -12.26 5.44
C SER A 673 -14.77 -11.29 6.31
N GLN A 674 -13.83 -11.80 7.10
CA GLN A 674 -12.98 -10.99 8.00
C GLN A 674 -12.20 -9.92 7.24
N GLN A 675 -11.66 -10.27 6.08
CA GLN A 675 -10.97 -9.33 5.20
C GLN A 675 -11.88 -8.17 4.75
N ALA A 676 -13.17 -8.43 4.51
CA ALA A 676 -14.13 -7.35 4.23
C ALA A 676 -14.46 -6.53 5.49
N SER A 677 -14.70 -7.20 6.63
CA SER A 677 -15.03 -6.56 7.91
C SER A 677 -13.89 -5.67 8.46
N ARG A 678 -12.62 -6.08 8.32
CA ARG A 678 -11.44 -5.25 8.68
C ARG A 678 -11.43 -3.91 7.94
N ALA A 679 -11.75 -3.92 6.65
CA ALA A 679 -11.83 -2.69 5.84
C ALA A 679 -13.02 -1.79 6.23
N VAL A 680 -14.11 -2.36 6.76
CA VAL A 680 -15.21 -1.58 7.38
C VAL A 680 -14.75 -0.97 8.70
N ASN A 681 -14.10 -1.74 9.58
CA ASN A 681 -13.55 -1.26 10.85
C ASN A 681 -12.56 -0.08 10.62
N GLN A 682 -11.70 -0.15 9.60
CA GLN A 682 -10.78 0.92 9.19
C GLN A 682 -11.46 2.19 8.66
N ALA A 683 -12.63 2.06 8.02
CA ALA A 683 -13.41 3.19 7.55
C ALA A 683 -14.17 3.88 8.69
N VAL A 684 -14.79 3.10 9.60
CA VAL A 684 -15.56 3.68 10.71
C VAL A 684 -14.69 4.21 11.84
N GLY A 685 -13.49 3.64 12.05
CA GLY A 685 -12.46 4.18 12.93
C GLY A 685 -11.90 5.55 12.53
N ARG A 686 -12.46 6.22 11.51
CA ARG A 686 -12.07 7.58 11.10
C ARG A 686 -12.82 8.70 11.84
N VAL A 687 -13.92 8.39 12.55
CA VAL A 687 -14.87 9.37 13.12
C VAL A 687 -14.52 9.89 14.52
N ILE A 688 -13.87 9.09 15.37
CA ILE A 688 -13.62 9.43 16.78
C ILE A 688 -12.12 9.46 17.05
N ARG A 689 -11.60 10.64 17.40
CA ARG A 689 -10.15 10.90 17.50
C ARG A 689 -9.64 11.29 18.90
N HIS A 690 -10.51 11.68 19.82
CA HIS A 690 -10.17 11.85 21.23
C HIS A 690 -11.38 11.72 22.17
N ARG A 691 -11.15 11.67 23.49
CA ARG A 691 -12.20 11.49 24.52
C ARG A 691 -13.35 12.52 24.49
N HIS A 692 -13.15 13.69 23.87
CA HIS A 692 -14.18 14.73 23.75
C HIS A 692 -14.87 14.75 22.38
N ASP A 693 -14.49 13.86 21.47
CA ASP A 693 -15.01 13.82 20.09
C ASP A 693 -16.41 13.19 20.05
N TYR A 694 -17.15 13.42 18.98
CA TYR A 694 -18.46 12.82 18.76
C TYR A 694 -18.80 12.70 17.26
N GLY A 695 -19.56 11.67 16.92
CA GLY A 695 -20.01 11.46 15.54
C GLY A 695 -20.89 10.25 15.31
N ALA A 696 -21.29 10.05 14.05
CA ALA A 696 -22.24 9.03 13.64
C ALA A 696 -21.66 7.99 12.66
N MET A 697 -22.04 6.72 12.83
CA MET A 697 -21.66 5.59 11.99
C MET A 697 -22.91 4.98 11.34
N ILE A 698 -23.06 5.18 10.03
CA ILE A 698 -24.25 4.83 9.26
C ILE A 698 -23.92 3.68 8.31
N PHE A 699 -24.57 2.53 8.47
CA PHE A 699 -24.34 1.33 7.65
C PHE A 699 -25.52 1.11 6.70
N CYS A 700 -25.37 1.44 5.42
CA CYS A 700 -26.41 1.31 4.41
C CYS A 700 -26.31 -0.03 3.66
N ASP A 701 -26.42 -1.15 4.39
CA ASP A 701 -26.55 -2.49 3.81
C ASP A 701 -27.23 -3.45 4.80
N GLU A 702 -28.30 -4.13 4.36
CA GLU A 702 -29.09 -5.07 5.17
C GLU A 702 -28.24 -6.21 5.75
N ARG A 703 -27.12 -6.57 5.11
CA ARG A 703 -26.25 -7.68 5.55
C ARG A 703 -25.51 -7.36 6.86
N PHE A 704 -25.44 -6.09 7.27
CA PHE A 704 -24.98 -5.71 8.62
C PHE A 704 -26.00 -6.05 9.73
N LEU A 705 -27.21 -6.50 9.40
CA LEU A 705 -28.14 -7.11 10.37
C LEU A 705 -27.77 -8.56 10.73
N TYR A 706 -26.97 -9.24 9.91
CA TYR A 706 -26.68 -10.66 10.12
C TYR A 706 -25.72 -10.85 11.32
N PRO A 707 -26.02 -11.75 12.28
CA PRO A 707 -25.20 -11.93 13.49
C PRO A 707 -23.73 -12.26 13.20
N ASN A 708 -23.45 -12.96 12.10
CA ASN A 708 -22.09 -13.23 11.66
C ASN A 708 -21.35 -11.93 11.33
N GLN A 709 -21.93 -10.99 10.57
CA GLN A 709 -21.27 -9.70 10.26
C GLN A 709 -21.12 -8.81 11.49
N GLN A 710 -22.14 -8.75 12.37
CA GLN A 710 -22.06 -7.97 13.61
C GLN A 710 -20.93 -8.46 14.53
N SER A 711 -20.69 -9.78 14.59
CA SER A 711 -19.57 -10.35 15.37
C SER A 711 -18.18 -9.94 14.87
N GLN A 712 -18.04 -9.48 13.62
CA GLN A 712 -16.75 -9.06 13.04
C GLN A 712 -16.44 -7.56 13.21
N MET A 713 -17.42 -6.75 13.66
CA MET A 713 -17.18 -5.36 13.99
C MET A 713 -16.28 -5.27 15.24
N SER A 714 -15.49 -4.20 15.40
CA SER A 714 -14.65 -4.02 16.60
C SER A 714 -15.46 -4.06 17.90
N LEU A 715 -14.93 -4.70 18.95
CA LEU A 715 -15.69 -5.05 20.17
C LEU A 715 -16.39 -3.85 20.82
N TRP A 716 -15.70 -2.71 20.91
CA TRP A 716 -16.22 -1.46 21.48
C TRP A 716 -17.43 -0.87 20.73
N LEU A 717 -17.57 -1.17 19.44
CA LEU A 717 -18.64 -0.65 18.60
C LEU A 717 -19.92 -1.50 18.72
N ARG A 718 -19.79 -2.83 18.91
CA ARG A 718 -20.92 -3.78 18.92
C ARG A 718 -22.10 -3.35 19.83
N PRO A 719 -21.89 -2.87 21.08
CA PRO A 719 -22.99 -2.45 21.97
C PRO A 719 -23.75 -1.20 21.51
N HIS A 720 -23.16 -0.40 20.62
CA HIS A 720 -23.70 0.88 20.17
C HIS A 720 -24.52 0.75 18.87
N ILE A 721 -24.33 -0.33 18.10
CA ILE A 721 -25.01 -0.56 16.82
C ILE A 721 -26.51 -0.83 17.05
N LYS A 722 -27.37 0.02 16.47
CA LYS A 722 -28.83 -0.15 16.48
C LYS A 722 -29.33 -0.51 15.09
N SER A 723 -30.40 -1.31 15.01
CA SER A 723 -31.02 -1.71 13.74
C SER A 723 -32.26 -0.85 13.48
N TYR A 724 -32.38 -0.29 12.28
CA TYR A 724 -33.50 0.58 11.90
C TYR A 724 -34.28 -0.01 10.71
N SER A 725 -35.57 -0.24 10.94
CA SER A 725 -36.50 -0.78 9.93
C SER A 725 -37.10 0.27 9.00
N LYS A 726 -37.03 1.56 9.35
CA LYS A 726 -37.58 2.65 8.54
C LYS A 726 -36.62 3.83 8.47
N PHE A 727 -36.45 4.39 7.27
CA PHE A 727 -35.55 5.53 7.05
C PHE A 727 -35.90 6.78 7.90
N GLY A 728 -37.19 7.01 8.16
CA GLY A 728 -37.65 8.12 9.00
C GLY A 728 -37.17 8.06 10.47
N GLU A 729 -37.01 6.86 11.03
CA GLU A 729 -36.51 6.65 12.40
C GLU A 729 -35.03 7.04 12.51
N VAL A 730 -34.25 6.80 11.45
CA VAL A 730 -32.86 7.27 11.33
C VAL A 730 -32.82 8.78 11.23
N VAL A 731 -33.59 9.38 10.32
CA VAL A 731 -33.65 10.85 10.15
C VAL A 731 -33.98 11.53 11.48
N PHE A 732 -34.96 11.02 12.23
CA PHE A 732 -35.32 11.53 13.56
C PHE A 732 -34.18 11.37 14.58
N THR A 733 -33.67 10.16 14.78
CA THR A 733 -32.67 9.90 15.84
C THR A 733 -31.29 10.50 15.55
N LEU A 734 -30.88 10.56 14.29
CA LEU A 734 -29.64 11.21 13.84
C LEU A 734 -29.73 12.74 14.00
N THR A 735 -30.87 13.34 13.63
CA THR A 735 -31.11 14.78 13.85
C THR A 735 -31.14 15.13 15.34
N LYS A 736 -31.72 14.26 16.17
CA LYS A 736 -31.71 14.41 17.62
C LYS A 736 -30.27 14.39 18.17
N PHE A 737 -29.49 13.37 17.81
CA PHE A 737 -28.10 13.19 18.26
C PHE A 737 -27.21 14.42 17.97
N PHE A 738 -27.23 14.95 16.73
CA PHE A 738 -26.39 16.11 16.40
C PHE A 738 -26.85 17.40 17.07
N ARG A 739 -28.15 17.59 17.31
CA ARG A 739 -28.67 18.71 18.10
C ARG A 739 -28.19 18.63 19.55
N GLU A 740 -28.40 17.50 20.21
CA GLU A 740 -27.99 17.29 21.61
C GLU A 740 -26.48 17.44 21.80
N SER A 741 -25.67 16.89 20.87
CA SER A 741 -24.21 17.03 20.91
C SER A 741 -23.74 18.48 20.76
N THR A 742 -24.37 19.25 19.86
CA THR A 742 -24.06 20.67 19.65
C THR A 742 -24.48 21.52 20.85
N SER A 743 -25.68 21.30 21.40
CA SER A 743 -26.18 21.99 22.59
C SER A 743 -25.37 21.68 23.85
N SER A 744 -24.74 20.51 23.95
CA SER A 744 -23.95 20.08 25.11
C SER A 744 -22.52 20.66 25.12
N GLY A 745 -22.10 21.39 24.09
CA GLY A 745 -20.85 22.14 24.07
C GLY A 745 -19.56 21.32 23.95
N LEU A 746 -19.63 20.03 23.57
CA LEU A 746 -18.46 19.14 23.45
C LEU A 746 -17.41 19.61 22.42
N SER A 747 -17.78 20.50 21.49
CA SER A 747 -16.97 20.94 20.36
C SER A 747 -16.00 22.12 20.64
N LYS A 748 -15.71 22.44 21.92
CA LYS A 748 -14.71 23.47 22.27
C LYS A 748 -13.61 22.93 23.20
N PRO A 749 -12.44 22.55 22.64
CA PRO A 749 -11.20 22.58 23.40
C PRO A 749 -11.00 24.00 23.96
N ARG A 750 -10.64 24.13 25.25
CA ARG A 750 -10.11 25.40 25.74
C ARG A 750 -8.74 25.60 25.11
N SER A 751 -8.63 26.58 24.21
CA SER A 751 -7.32 27.14 23.87
C SER A 751 -6.67 27.63 25.15
N ILE A 752 -5.53 27.04 25.51
CA ILE A 752 -4.65 27.62 26.52
C ILE A 752 -3.98 28.82 25.85
N GLU A 753 -4.69 29.95 25.83
CA GLU A 753 -4.05 31.22 25.61
C GLU A 753 -3.02 31.41 26.73
N ASN A 754 -1.78 31.72 26.35
CA ASN A 754 -0.73 32.01 27.33
C ASN A 754 -1.10 33.29 28.06
N VAL A 755 -1.71 33.17 29.24
CA VAL A 755 -1.97 34.28 30.16
C VAL A 755 -0.64 34.78 30.70
N THR A 756 0.04 35.60 29.92
CA THR A 756 1.20 36.40 30.31
C THR A 756 0.76 37.60 31.16
N SER A 757 -0.03 37.32 32.20
CA SER A 757 -0.29 38.27 33.28
C SER A 757 0.97 38.35 34.14
N SER A 758 1.83 39.32 33.83
CA SER A 758 3.00 39.65 34.63
C SER A 758 2.58 40.24 35.98
N ILE A 759 2.38 39.38 36.99
CA ILE A 759 2.37 39.81 38.40
C ILE A 759 3.78 39.64 38.93
N SER A 760 4.53 40.75 38.93
CA SER A 760 5.82 40.84 39.61
C SER A 760 5.60 40.75 41.12
N VAL A 761 6.24 39.78 41.77
CA VAL A 761 6.34 39.74 43.24
C VAL A 761 7.08 40.98 43.73
N SER A 762 6.54 41.64 44.77
CA SER A 762 7.29 42.51 45.66
C SER A 762 7.08 42.01 47.09
N GLU A 763 8.18 41.87 47.84
CA GLU A 763 8.20 41.19 49.13
C GLU A 763 8.13 42.18 50.30
N SER A 764 7.37 41.84 51.35
CA SER A 764 7.70 42.27 52.73
C SER A 764 6.98 41.44 53.81
N ILE A 765 7.73 40.45 54.31
CA ILE A 765 7.63 39.68 55.57
C ILE A 765 7.23 40.59 56.76
N PRO A 766 6.33 40.23 57.73
CA PRO A 766 6.53 39.13 58.72
C PRO A 766 5.25 38.43 59.28
N PRO A 767 5.32 37.57 60.32
CA PRO A 767 6.20 36.41 60.51
C PRO A 767 5.40 35.10 60.79
N CYS A 768 6.06 33.94 60.69
CA CYS A 768 5.48 32.66 61.12
C CYS A 768 5.41 32.54 62.65
N ASN A 769 4.31 32.01 63.21
CA ASN A 769 4.23 31.64 64.62
C ASN A 769 3.51 30.29 64.89
N LYS A 770 4.34 29.23 64.91
CA LYS A 770 4.31 27.99 65.72
C LYS A 770 3.01 27.53 66.45
N ARG A 771 2.84 26.19 66.43
CA ARG A 771 2.00 25.30 67.29
C ARG A 771 0.51 25.24 66.91
N THR A 772 -0.21 24.12 67.10
CA THR A 772 0.14 22.84 67.79
C THR A 772 -0.44 21.62 67.05
N HIS A 773 0.02 20.41 67.39
CA HIS A 773 -0.68 19.16 67.07
C HIS A 773 -2.06 19.12 67.76
N GLU A 774 -3.03 18.41 67.18
CA GLU A 774 -3.54 17.17 67.78
C GLU A 774 -4.39 16.29 66.84
N SER A 775 -4.86 15.17 67.40
CA SER A 775 -5.55 14.00 66.84
C SER A 775 -6.82 14.25 65.97
N SER A 776 -7.48 13.27 65.32
CA SER A 776 -7.45 11.80 65.47
C SER A 776 -7.98 11.05 64.21
N ARG A 777 -7.94 9.70 64.23
CA ARG A 777 -8.45 8.79 63.19
C ARG A 777 -9.97 8.62 63.21
N LYS A 778 -10.59 8.44 62.01
CA LYS A 778 -11.55 7.38 61.57
C LYS A 778 -12.31 7.88 60.33
N GLU A 779 -12.45 7.14 59.22
CA GLU A 779 -13.22 5.89 59.00
C GLU A 779 -14.71 6.02 59.33
N GLY A 780 -15.61 5.92 58.34
CA GLY A 780 -17.06 5.94 58.62
C GLY A 780 -18.03 6.25 57.46
N THR A 781 -18.05 5.39 56.43
CA THR A 781 -19.24 4.98 55.63
C THR A 781 -20.50 5.88 55.48
N ASN A 782 -20.92 6.06 54.22
CA ASN A 782 -22.32 5.97 53.73
C ASN A 782 -23.45 6.80 54.41
N ARG A 783 -23.97 7.83 53.70
CA ARG A 783 -25.15 7.67 52.81
C ARG A 783 -25.57 8.93 52.03
N MET A 784 -26.24 8.67 50.91
CA MET A 784 -27.33 9.43 50.27
C MET A 784 -28.22 10.24 51.26
N ASN A 785 -28.85 11.38 50.92
CA ASN A 785 -29.54 11.72 49.66
C ASN A 785 -29.75 13.24 49.44
N ILE A 786 -29.94 13.63 48.17
CA ILE A 786 -30.87 14.63 47.58
C ILE A 786 -31.29 15.87 48.41
N ILE A 787 -31.10 17.09 47.86
CA ILE A 787 -32.15 18.13 47.61
C ILE A 787 -31.51 19.38 46.94
N GLU A 788 -32.11 19.85 45.85
CA GLU A 788 -31.89 21.14 45.17
C GLU A 788 -32.67 22.27 45.90
N PRO A 789 -32.33 23.59 45.83
CA PRO A 789 -32.47 24.32 44.54
C PRO A 789 -31.66 25.63 44.31
N GLN A 790 -31.67 26.07 43.04
CA GLN A 790 -31.84 27.45 42.48
C GLN A 790 -31.18 28.69 43.14
N GLY A 791 -30.57 29.54 42.29
CA GLY A 791 -30.28 30.96 42.61
C GLY A 791 -29.54 31.72 41.50
N ASN A 792 -30.23 32.61 40.76
CA ASN A 792 -29.61 33.54 39.80
C ASN A 792 -29.17 34.85 40.49
N LEU A 793 -28.17 35.57 39.93
CA LEU A 793 -28.37 36.93 39.36
C LEU A 793 -27.08 37.57 38.77
N LEU A 794 -27.29 38.63 37.99
CA LEU A 794 -26.29 39.50 37.35
C LEU A 794 -25.89 40.67 38.30
N PHE A 795 -24.81 41.42 37.99
CA PHE A 795 -24.88 42.78 37.40
C PHE A 795 -23.49 43.45 37.22
N THR A 796 -23.12 43.70 35.95
CA THR A 796 -22.60 44.96 35.35
C THR A 796 -21.50 45.86 35.99
N GLU A 797 -20.57 46.31 35.11
CA GLU A 797 -20.31 47.74 34.73
C GLU A 797 -18.99 48.52 35.04
N THR A 798 -18.27 48.83 33.93
CA THR A 798 -17.74 50.14 33.43
C THR A 798 -16.68 51.03 34.14
N THR A 799 -15.60 51.29 33.38
CA THR A 799 -14.90 52.62 33.17
C THR A 799 -14.06 53.25 34.31
N THR A 800 -13.12 54.20 34.13
CA THR A 800 -12.61 54.97 32.94
C THR A 800 -11.16 55.50 33.10
N ASN A 801 -10.38 55.55 32.00
CA ASN A 801 -9.52 56.66 31.49
C ASN A 801 -8.40 57.44 32.26
N VAL A 802 -7.40 57.86 31.45
CA VAL A 802 -6.71 59.19 31.38
C VAL A 802 -5.35 59.45 32.11
N ASN A 803 -4.27 59.29 31.31
CA ASN A 803 -3.19 60.26 30.97
C ASN A 803 -2.06 60.76 31.91
N ASN A 804 -0.88 60.93 31.27
CA ASN A 804 0.07 62.07 31.30
C ASN A 804 1.29 62.16 32.27
N SER A 805 2.44 61.66 31.74
CA SER A 805 3.55 62.47 31.15
C SER A 805 4.75 63.03 31.96
N SER A 806 5.93 62.85 31.34
CA SER A 806 7.14 63.72 31.31
C SER A 806 8.19 63.65 32.45
N GLY A 807 9.48 63.78 32.10
CA GLY A 807 10.62 63.80 33.06
C GLY A 807 11.98 63.30 32.52
N GLU A 808 12.59 64.03 31.58
CA GLU A 808 13.96 63.82 31.02
C GLU A 808 15.11 63.69 32.09
N LYS A 809 16.35 63.23 31.82
CA LYS A 809 17.25 63.58 30.68
C LYS A 809 18.59 62.76 30.62
N SER A 810 19.02 62.39 29.40
CA SER A 810 20.43 62.22 28.94
C SER A 810 21.33 61.09 29.53
N LEU A 811 22.43 60.61 28.88
CA LEU A 811 23.19 61.16 27.74
C LEU A 811 23.97 60.11 26.87
N LYS A 812 23.52 59.84 25.62
CA LYS A 812 24.29 59.33 24.43
C LYS A 812 24.94 57.91 24.51
N LYS A 813 25.23 57.15 23.44
CA LYS A 813 25.23 57.26 21.95
C LYS A 813 25.24 55.79 21.37
N SER A 814 24.93 55.41 20.12
CA SER A 814 23.95 55.85 19.10
C SER A 814 24.02 54.99 17.79
N LEU A 815 22.89 54.46 17.29
CA LEU A 815 22.62 54.01 15.89
C LEU A 815 23.39 52.78 15.34
N SER A 816 22.94 52.02 14.33
CA SER A 816 21.62 51.71 13.69
C SER A 816 21.84 50.53 12.68
N SER A 817 20.92 50.00 11.83
CA SER A 817 19.54 50.31 11.41
C SER A 817 18.83 49.03 10.86
N LEU A 818 17.53 49.10 10.54
CA LEU A 818 16.79 48.16 9.66
C LEU A 818 16.51 48.83 8.28
N PRO A 819 16.03 48.08 7.25
CA PRO A 819 14.57 48.10 7.01
C PRO A 819 13.92 46.75 6.59
N GLU A 820 12.66 46.60 7.02
CA GLU A 820 11.44 46.23 6.27
C GLU A 820 11.52 45.67 4.82
N ALA A 821 10.58 44.84 4.34
CA ALA A 821 9.53 44.02 4.98
C ALA A 821 8.85 43.12 3.93
N ASN A 822 8.22 42.01 4.35
CA ASN A 822 6.92 41.58 3.81
C ASN A 822 6.28 40.48 4.68
N LYS A 823 4.95 40.51 4.83
CA LYS A 823 4.16 39.42 5.42
C LYS A 823 3.58 38.55 4.29
N GLY A 824 3.56 37.23 4.47
CA GLY A 824 2.97 36.29 3.53
C GLY A 824 2.77 34.91 4.16
N ASP A 825 1.52 34.66 4.55
CA ASP A 825 0.83 33.38 4.82
C ASP A 825 1.51 32.25 5.60
N ASN A 826 0.82 31.83 6.68
CA ASN A 826 1.11 30.61 7.43
C ASN A 826 0.77 29.35 6.60
N ALA A 827 1.77 28.75 5.96
CA ALA A 827 1.61 27.43 5.37
C ALA A 827 1.54 26.33 6.45
N TYR A 828 0.61 25.38 6.30
CA TYR A 828 0.44 24.25 7.21
C TYR A 828 1.59 23.25 7.05
N PRO A 829 2.41 22.96 8.08
CA PRO A 829 3.64 22.14 7.90
C PRO A 829 3.41 20.67 7.50
N TRP A 830 2.17 20.16 7.60
CA TRP A 830 1.87 18.72 7.59
C TRP A 830 1.55 18.14 6.20
N LEU A 831 1.53 18.97 5.14
CA LEU A 831 1.01 18.55 3.82
C LEU A 831 2.06 17.91 2.89
N GLY A 832 3.31 17.75 3.34
CA GLY A 832 4.39 17.16 2.53
C GLY A 832 4.34 15.63 2.39
N ASP A 833 3.77 14.93 3.38
CA ASP A 833 4.21 13.56 3.72
C ASP A 833 3.24 12.43 3.32
N ILE A 834 2.60 12.57 2.15
CA ILE A 834 1.72 11.53 1.56
C ILE A 834 2.34 10.95 0.28
N LEU A 835 3.42 10.18 0.45
CA LEU A 835 4.02 9.33 -0.59
C LEU A 835 3.61 7.86 -0.39
N PRO A 836 2.65 7.31 -1.16
CA PRO A 836 2.25 5.91 -1.03
C PRO A 836 3.32 4.97 -1.61
N ALA A 837 3.66 3.92 -0.85
CA ALA A 837 4.83 3.06 -1.03
C ALA A 837 4.82 2.11 -2.26
N ASN A 838 3.94 2.32 -3.24
CA ASN A 838 3.83 1.51 -4.45
C ASN A 838 3.87 2.39 -5.71
N ARG A 839 5.05 2.49 -6.33
CA ARG A 839 5.21 3.15 -7.64
C ARG A 839 6.02 2.27 -8.61
N ALA A 840 5.29 1.51 -9.42
CA ALA A 840 5.86 0.93 -10.63
C ALA A 840 6.28 2.07 -11.60
N ASN A 841 7.28 1.77 -12.44
CA ASN A 841 7.97 2.74 -13.29
C ASN A 841 7.03 3.65 -14.10
N ASP A 842 7.29 4.96 -14.08
CA ASP A 842 6.91 5.86 -15.15
C ASP A 842 7.96 6.97 -15.34
N THR A 843 8.08 7.52 -16.55
CA THR A 843 9.25 8.36 -16.92
C THR A 843 9.06 9.87 -16.65
N PRO A 844 10.10 10.60 -16.19
CA PRO A 844 9.99 12.02 -15.88
C PRO A 844 9.92 12.88 -17.14
N LYS A 845 8.85 13.69 -17.26
CA LYS A 845 8.79 14.81 -18.21
C LYS A 845 9.67 15.96 -17.73
N LYS A 846 10.38 16.61 -18.66
CA LYS A 846 11.09 17.87 -18.37
C LYS A 846 10.09 19.03 -18.33
N HIS A 847 10.19 19.90 -17.33
CA HIS A 847 9.64 21.25 -17.44
C HIS A 847 10.55 22.12 -18.30
N ASN A 848 9.95 22.98 -19.11
CA ASN A 848 10.65 24.04 -19.84
C ASN A 848 10.59 25.33 -19.02
N ASN A 849 11.74 25.84 -18.57
CA ASN A 849 11.88 27.27 -18.30
C ASN A 849 12.62 27.87 -19.49
N SER A 850 11.94 28.75 -20.23
CA SER A 850 12.61 29.64 -21.17
C SER A 850 13.13 30.87 -20.41
N TRP A 851 14.40 31.21 -20.62
CA TRP A 851 14.95 32.57 -20.77
C TRP A 851 16.47 32.52 -20.58
N LEU A 852 17.20 32.52 -21.69
CA LEU A 852 18.42 33.31 -21.88
C LEU A 852 18.73 33.36 -23.37
N SER A 853 19.27 34.47 -23.84
CA SER A 853 19.32 34.81 -25.27
C SER A 853 20.73 34.73 -25.86
N LYS A 854 20.82 34.57 -27.18
CA LYS A 854 21.95 34.98 -28.06
C LYS A 854 23.34 34.48 -27.64
N SER A 855 23.90 33.52 -28.40
CA SER A 855 25.06 33.84 -29.25
C SER A 855 25.33 32.75 -30.31
N PHE A 856 26.26 33.07 -31.23
CA PHE A 856 26.91 32.24 -32.24
C PHE A 856 26.06 31.47 -33.26
N ARG A 857 25.93 32.10 -34.44
CA ARG A 857 25.85 31.40 -35.74
C ARG A 857 27.26 30.91 -36.16
N ASN A 858 27.29 30.12 -37.23
CA ASN A 858 28.45 29.80 -38.08
C ASN A 858 29.59 28.95 -37.49
N VAL A 859 29.53 27.62 -37.74
CA VAL A 859 30.66 26.89 -38.35
C VAL A 859 30.10 26.06 -39.51
N PHE A 860 30.89 25.97 -40.58
CA PHE A 860 30.55 25.56 -41.94
C PHE A 860 30.00 24.13 -42.18
N ASP A 861 29.27 24.01 -43.30
CA ASP A 861 29.14 22.79 -44.11
C ASP A 861 30.50 22.14 -44.45
N LYS A 862 30.51 20.81 -44.61
CA LYS A 862 31.36 20.20 -45.66
C LYS A 862 30.86 18.84 -46.16
N GLU A 863 31.10 18.65 -47.46
CA GLU A 863 31.16 17.39 -48.23
C GLU A 863 29.96 16.41 -48.25
N LYS A 864 29.25 16.45 -49.39
CA LYS A 864 28.42 15.37 -49.94
C LYS A 864 29.28 14.26 -50.57
N ARG A 865 28.62 13.12 -50.84
CA ARG A 865 28.99 12.00 -51.75
C ARG A 865 30.07 11.02 -51.29
N LEU A 866 29.66 9.77 -51.13
CA LEU A 866 30.12 8.69 -52.03
C LEU A 866 29.02 7.63 -52.21
N ILE A 867 29.24 6.64 -53.08
CA ILE A 867 28.21 5.80 -53.70
C ILE A 867 28.48 4.32 -53.38
N GLY A 868 27.42 3.50 -53.23
CA GLY A 868 27.58 2.04 -53.15
C GLY A 868 26.27 1.27 -52.96
N THR A 869 25.72 0.71 -54.03
CA THR A 869 24.60 -0.24 -54.00
C THR A 869 25.09 -1.69 -54.10
N SER A 870 24.51 -2.60 -53.32
CA SER A 870 24.51 -4.04 -53.61
C SER A 870 23.29 -4.72 -52.98
N LYS A 871 22.91 -5.89 -53.49
CA LYS A 871 21.74 -6.68 -53.08
C LYS A 871 22.18 -8.03 -52.51
N SER A 872 21.27 -8.66 -51.75
CA SER A 872 21.13 -10.12 -51.56
C SER A 872 22.36 -10.90 -51.06
N THR A 873 22.24 -11.63 -49.96
CA THR A 873 21.57 -12.94 -50.00
C THR A 873 21.10 -13.37 -48.61
N GLY A 874 20.13 -14.30 -48.56
CA GLY A 874 19.70 -14.93 -47.31
C GLY A 874 20.25 -16.35 -47.19
N LEU A 875 20.73 -16.71 -46.01
CA LEU A 875 21.05 -18.09 -45.64
C LEU A 875 20.28 -18.46 -44.36
N LYS A 876 19.58 -19.60 -44.42
CA LYS A 876 19.08 -20.29 -43.23
C LYS A 876 20.28 -20.96 -42.54
N TYR A 877 20.20 -21.15 -41.23
CA TYR A 877 20.99 -22.18 -40.55
C TYR A 877 20.13 -22.88 -39.50
N GLU A 878 20.47 -24.14 -39.22
CA GLU A 878 19.63 -25.10 -38.51
C GLU A 878 19.99 -25.19 -37.01
N SER A 879 19.43 -26.19 -36.32
CA SER A 879 19.38 -26.34 -34.87
C SER A 879 20.51 -27.22 -34.28
N SER A 880 20.48 -27.40 -32.95
CA SER A 880 21.43 -28.16 -32.10
C SER A 880 22.76 -27.42 -31.83
N GLU A 881 23.49 -27.65 -30.72
CA GLU A 881 23.39 -28.71 -29.69
C GLU A 881 23.12 -28.20 -28.25
N ILE A 882 23.15 -29.12 -27.28
CA ILE A 882 23.09 -28.84 -25.83
C ILE A 882 24.51 -28.90 -25.25
N ILE A 883 24.91 -27.90 -24.47
CA ILE A 883 26.21 -27.85 -23.80
C ILE A 883 26.07 -28.32 -22.34
N ASP A 884 26.81 -29.36 -21.99
CA ASP A 884 27.02 -29.82 -20.61
C ASP A 884 28.06 -28.92 -19.92
N LEU A 885 27.83 -28.60 -18.64
CA LEU A 885 28.68 -27.72 -17.82
C LEU A 885 29.50 -28.49 -16.76
N THR A 886 29.49 -29.82 -16.76
CA THR A 886 30.03 -30.66 -15.67
C THR A 886 31.29 -31.44 -16.02
N ARG A 887 32.39 -30.78 -16.42
CA ARG A 887 33.70 -31.45 -16.54
C ARG A 887 34.92 -30.57 -16.26
N ASN A 888 35.48 -30.70 -15.06
CA ASN A 888 36.90 -30.42 -14.82
C ASN A 888 37.46 -31.11 -13.55
N SER A 889 37.62 -32.44 -13.62
CA SER A 889 38.51 -33.20 -12.74
C SER A 889 39.11 -34.37 -13.53
N LYS A 890 40.35 -34.76 -13.21
CA LYS A 890 41.07 -35.85 -13.87
C LYS A 890 41.37 -36.96 -12.86
N TRP A 891 41.20 -38.21 -13.28
CA TRP A 891 42.18 -39.26 -13.03
C TRP A 891 42.10 -40.33 -14.13
N ASN A 892 43.21 -41.03 -14.34
CA ASN A 892 43.22 -42.28 -15.10
C ASN A 892 42.71 -43.42 -14.21
N ASP A 893 42.03 -44.41 -14.78
CA ASP A 893 42.69 -45.70 -15.06
C ASP A 893 41.87 -46.59 -16.00
N GLN A 894 42.53 -47.60 -16.56
CA GLN A 894 42.00 -48.58 -17.51
C GLN A 894 41.87 -49.97 -16.84
N PRO A 895 41.33 -51.01 -17.51
CA PRO A 895 40.06 -51.05 -18.23
C PRO A 895 39.27 -52.35 -17.88
N ARG A 896 38.09 -52.56 -18.48
CA ARG A 896 37.79 -53.83 -19.20
C ARG A 896 36.59 -53.72 -20.14
N VAL A 897 36.54 -54.66 -21.08
CA VAL A 897 35.68 -54.68 -22.28
C VAL A 897 34.62 -55.78 -22.15
N VAL A 898 33.47 -55.56 -22.80
CA VAL A 898 32.57 -56.50 -23.52
C VAL A 898 31.19 -55.80 -23.52
N GLU A 899 30.84 -55.05 -24.57
CA GLU A 899 30.31 -55.54 -25.86
C GLU A 899 28.98 -56.31 -25.75
N THR A 900 27.91 -55.65 -26.18
CA THR A 900 26.83 -56.07 -27.09
C THR A 900 25.47 -55.51 -26.65
N ALA A 901 24.49 -55.31 -27.52
CA ALA A 901 24.47 -54.74 -28.89
C ALA A 901 23.00 -54.61 -29.31
N ALA A 902 22.64 -53.51 -29.99
CA ALA A 902 21.38 -53.35 -30.74
C ALA A 902 20.04 -53.41 -29.95
N ALA A 903 18.90 -52.92 -30.48
CA ALA A 903 18.68 -51.75 -31.34
C ALA A 903 17.17 -51.39 -31.41
N PHE A 904 16.90 -50.22 -32.01
CA PHE A 904 15.71 -49.87 -32.81
C PHE A 904 14.32 -49.61 -32.17
N SER A 905 13.89 -48.36 -32.40
CA SER A 905 12.61 -47.95 -33.01
C SER A 905 11.28 -47.91 -32.22
N ALA A 906 10.99 -46.69 -31.76
CA ALA A 906 10.04 -45.78 -32.44
C ALA A 906 8.50 -46.00 -32.40
N LYS A 907 7.82 -44.91 -31.98
CA LYS A 907 6.49 -44.39 -32.41
C LYS A 907 5.22 -45.15 -31.96
N LYS A 908 4.50 -44.50 -31.02
CA LYS A 908 3.14 -43.89 -31.15
C LYS A 908 2.07 -44.61 -32.02
N PRO A 909 0.75 -44.58 -31.68
CA PRO A 909 0.05 -43.54 -30.88
C PRO A 909 -1.16 -44.01 -30.00
N LYS A 910 -1.94 -43.02 -29.51
CA LYS A 910 -3.39 -43.02 -29.14
C LYS A 910 -3.87 -43.58 -27.78
N GLN A 911 -4.38 -42.63 -26.98
CA GLN A 911 -5.64 -42.61 -26.21
C GLN A 911 -6.39 -43.93 -25.89
N LEU A 912 -6.70 -44.13 -24.61
CA LEU A 912 -8.04 -44.51 -24.14
C LEU A 912 -8.22 -44.07 -22.66
N ASN A 913 -9.43 -43.66 -22.27
CA ASN A 913 -9.79 -43.39 -20.88
C ASN A 913 -10.26 -44.69 -20.21
N ILE A 914 -9.67 -45.06 -19.07
CA ILE A 914 -10.28 -45.98 -18.10
C ILE A 914 -9.98 -45.47 -16.68
N ASP A 915 -11.02 -45.11 -15.94
CA ASP A 915 -11.01 -45.03 -14.47
C ASP A 915 -10.99 -46.46 -13.91
N TYR A 916 -10.20 -46.75 -12.89
CA TYR A 916 -10.62 -47.57 -11.73
C TYR A 916 -9.59 -47.54 -10.57
N LYS A 917 -10.05 -47.93 -9.38
CA LYS A 917 -9.30 -47.90 -8.11
C LYS A 917 -8.53 -49.20 -7.83
N ALA A 918 -7.50 -49.02 -7.00
CA ALA A 918 -6.97 -49.96 -6.01
C ALA A 918 -6.12 -51.16 -6.48
N ILE A 919 -4.90 -51.20 -5.93
CA ILE A 919 -4.08 -52.33 -5.42
C ILE A 919 -2.85 -51.60 -4.83
N LEU A 920 -2.73 -51.48 -3.51
CA LEU A 920 -2.04 -52.42 -2.61
C LEU A 920 -0.65 -52.84 -3.13
N HIS A 921 0.41 -52.29 -2.53
CA HIS A 921 1.39 -53.08 -1.76
C HIS A 921 2.38 -52.15 -1.06
N SER A 922 2.65 -52.41 0.22
CA SER A 922 3.84 -51.94 0.92
C SER A 922 5.03 -52.85 0.59
N PRO A 923 6.24 -52.36 0.87
CA PRO A 923 7.20 -53.15 1.62
C PRO A 923 7.30 -52.60 3.04
N GLU A 924 7.20 -53.48 4.03
CA GLU A 924 7.74 -53.21 5.36
C GLU A 924 9.24 -53.54 5.32
N GLU A 925 10.08 -52.69 5.91
CA GLU A 925 11.26 -53.18 6.61
C GLU A 925 11.19 -52.68 8.06
N SER A 926 11.83 -53.44 8.95
CA SER A 926 11.40 -53.57 10.34
C SER A 926 12.54 -53.29 11.33
N SER A 927 12.24 -53.45 12.62
CA SER A 927 13.20 -53.55 13.73
C SER A 927 13.91 -52.22 14.10
N LEU A 928 14.25 -51.95 15.36
CA LEU A 928 14.05 -52.72 16.59
C LEU A 928 14.13 -51.80 17.82
N GLN A 929 13.16 -51.85 18.75
CA GLN A 929 13.36 -52.22 20.17
C GLN A 929 12.13 -51.88 21.04
N GLN A 930 11.99 -52.64 22.13
CA GLN A 930 10.83 -52.65 23.01
C GLN A 930 11.13 -51.95 24.34
N LEU A 931 10.09 -51.47 25.02
CA LEU A 931 10.02 -51.45 26.48
C LEU A 931 8.60 -51.84 26.90
N HIS A 932 8.49 -52.70 27.92
CA HIS A 932 7.28 -53.47 28.23
C HIS A 932 6.41 -52.84 29.34
N ASP A 933 5.13 -53.23 29.31
CA ASP A 933 4.14 -53.34 30.40
C ASP A 933 4.41 -52.70 31.77
N VAL A 934 3.43 -51.91 32.24
CA VAL A 934 2.68 -52.26 33.47
C VAL A 934 1.17 -52.18 33.15
N LYS A 935 0.34 -52.93 33.88
CA LYS A 935 -0.91 -53.51 33.38
C LYS A 935 -2.07 -53.39 34.39
N THR A 936 -3.30 -53.41 33.86
CA THR A 936 -4.57 -53.90 34.50
C THR A 936 -5.36 -53.05 35.53
N THR A 937 -6.58 -52.69 35.10
CA THR A 937 -7.91 -52.79 35.80
C THR A 937 -8.21 -52.09 37.14
N LEU A 938 -9.39 -51.46 37.16
CA LEU A 938 -10.56 -52.03 37.85
C LEU A 938 -11.86 -51.80 37.03
N LEU A 939 -12.92 -52.57 37.31
CA LEU A 939 -14.10 -52.72 36.44
C LEU A 939 -15.40 -52.96 37.24
N SER A 940 -16.46 -52.21 36.95
CA SER A 940 -17.85 -52.46 37.38
C SER A 940 -18.82 -51.50 36.69
N SER A 941 -20.02 -51.86 36.22
CA SER A 941 -20.63 -53.18 35.95
C SER A 941 -21.88 -52.99 35.07
N LEU A 942 -22.20 -53.95 34.20
CA LEU A 942 -23.35 -53.93 33.26
C LEU A 942 -24.68 -54.38 33.94
N PRO A 943 -25.86 -54.08 33.37
CA PRO A 943 -26.43 -54.91 32.29
C PRO A 943 -27.10 -54.14 31.12
N LEU A 944 -27.23 -54.82 29.98
CA LEU A 944 -28.10 -54.42 28.84
C LEU A 944 -29.50 -55.05 28.96
N THR A 945 -30.49 -54.60 28.20
CA THR A 945 -30.95 -55.31 26.96
C THR A 945 -32.18 -54.66 26.29
N SER A 946 -32.36 -55.01 25.01
CA SER A 946 -33.52 -54.84 24.09
C SER A 946 -33.40 -53.67 23.09
N VAL A 947 -33.14 -53.87 21.78
CA VAL A 947 -33.86 -54.65 20.72
C VAL A 947 -35.13 -53.90 20.25
N SER A 948 -35.41 -53.64 18.96
CA SER A 948 -34.67 -53.74 17.67
C SER A 948 -35.53 -53.10 16.55
N VAL A 949 -35.22 -53.39 15.28
CA VAL A 949 -36.13 -53.52 14.10
C VAL A 949 -35.99 -52.44 13.01
N LYS A 950 -36.34 -52.85 11.78
CA LYS A 950 -36.02 -52.26 10.47
C LYS A 950 -37.18 -51.44 9.88
N HIS A 951 -36.97 -50.91 8.68
CA HIS A 951 -38.00 -50.35 7.80
C HIS A 951 -39.25 -51.24 7.64
N GLY A 952 -40.41 -50.58 7.47
CA GLY A 952 -41.65 -51.14 6.92
C GLY A 952 -42.33 -50.10 6.02
N LYS A 953 -43.16 -50.54 5.06
CA LYS A 953 -43.86 -49.69 4.07
C LYS A 953 -45.37 -49.60 4.36
N GLU A 954 -46.04 -48.71 3.59
CA GLU A 954 -47.27 -49.00 2.80
C GLU A 954 -48.68 -48.77 3.40
N LYS A 955 -49.51 -47.89 2.79
CA LYS A 955 -50.82 -48.17 2.12
C LYS A 955 -51.91 -47.04 2.13
N LEU A 956 -52.32 -46.65 0.91
CA LEU A 956 -53.67 -46.43 0.33
C LEU A 956 -54.77 -45.49 0.91
N ALA A 957 -55.27 -44.61 0.00
CA ALA A 957 -56.68 -44.32 -0.37
C ALA A 957 -57.61 -43.51 0.60
N CYS A 958 -58.76 -42.92 0.21
CA CYS A 958 -59.51 -42.91 -1.07
C CYS A 958 -60.47 -41.67 -1.22
N GLY A 959 -60.80 -41.26 -2.48
CA GLY A 959 -61.94 -40.37 -2.85
C GLY A 959 -61.75 -38.85 -2.61
N SER A 960 -62.50 -37.91 -3.25
CA SER A 960 -63.45 -37.93 -4.39
C SER A 960 -64.07 -36.52 -4.60
N ALA A 961 -64.58 -36.05 -5.75
CA ALA A 961 -64.42 -36.36 -7.19
C ALA A 961 -65.24 -35.35 -8.07
N ARG A 962 -64.97 -35.26 -9.39
CA ARG A 962 -65.84 -34.76 -10.51
C ARG A 962 -66.15 -33.24 -10.62
N ASP A 963 -66.46 -32.65 -11.80
CA ASP A 963 -66.66 -33.14 -13.20
C ASP A 963 -66.29 -32.04 -14.26
N ASN A 964 -65.84 -32.46 -15.47
CA ASN A 964 -65.98 -31.97 -16.89
C ASN A 964 -66.02 -30.43 -17.22
N HIS A 965 -65.68 -29.84 -18.39
CA HIS A 965 -65.46 -30.14 -19.84
C HIS A 965 -64.64 -28.93 -20.44
N ASP A 966 -64.05 -28.79 -21.64
CA ASP A 966 -63.62 -29.61 -22.82
C ASP A 966 -62.51 -28.78 -23.59
N GLY A 967 -62.04 -28.95 -24.85
CA GLY A 967 -62.37 -29.86 -25.97
C GLY A 967 -61.52 -29.74 -27.28
N GLY A 968 -60.75 -28.65 -27.53
CA GLY A 968 -59.92 -28.44 -28.76
C GLY A 968 -60.28 -27.16 -29.55
N GLU A 969 -59.82 -26.87 -30.78
CA GLU A 969 -58.50 -27.01 -31.45
C GLU A 969 -58.45 -26.05 -32.69
N ARG A 970 -57.27 -25.64 -33.19
CA ARG A 970 -56.97 -24.91 -34.47
C ARG A 970 -57.46 -23.44 -34.58
N LYS A 971 -56.62 -22.44 -34.89
CA LYS A 971 -55.68 -22.16 -36.01
C LYS A 971 -56.32 -21.51 -37.25
N GLY A 972 -56.08 -20.20 -37.41
CA GLY A 972 -56.18 -19.38 -38.64
C GLY A 972 -55.01 -18.39 -38.68
N ASN A 973 -54.69 -17.77 -39.83
CA ASN A 973 -53.39 -17.10 -40.06
C ASN A 973 -53.51 -15.84 -40.94
N GLN A 974 -52.44 -15.02 -40.98
CA GLN A 974 -52.24 -13.81 -41.82
C GLN A 974 -53.02 -12.56 -41.36
N THR A 975 -52.67 -11.30 -41.70
CA THR A 975 -51.77 -10.78 -42.76
C THR A 975 -51.05 -9.47 -42.34
N LYS A 976 -49.97 -9.07 -43.04
CA LYS A 976 -49.36 -7.71 -43.04
C LYS A 976 -49.67 -6.99 -44.36
N VAL A 977 -49.86 -5.66 -44.38
CA VAL A 977 -49.23 -4.66 -45.32
C VAL A 977 -49.31 -3.25 -44.68
N GLY A 978 -48.46 -2.28 -45.11
CA GLY A 978 -48.66 -0.81 -44.94
C GLY A 978 -49.29 -0.18 -46.21
N PRO A 979 -48.90 1.02 -46.71
CA PRO A 979 -47.92 2.00 -46.17
C PRO A 979 -48.27 3.52 -46.36
N LEU A 980 -47.40 4.41 -45.84
CA LEU A 980 -46.96 5.77 -46.28
C LEU A 980 -47.83 6.69 -47.20
N MET A 981 -48.03 7.95 -46.75
CA MET A 981 -47.93 9.27 -47.45
C MET A 981 -48.14 10.41 -46.41
N ALA A 982 -47.89 11.73 -46.63
CA ALA A 982 -46.81 12.49 -47.27
C ALA A 982 -47.04 14.03 -47.04
N ALA A 983 -46.00 14.80 -46.62
CA ALA A 983 -45.85 16.29 -46.71
C ALA A 983 -46.96 17.21 -46.07
N GLU A 984 -46.90 18.55 -45.95
CA GLU A 984 -45.99 19.65 -46.41
C GLU A 984 -45.70 20.71 -45.27
N ASP A 985 -44.99 21.81 -45.60
CA ASP A 985 -44.36 22.84 -44.74
C ASP A 985 -45.27 23.97 -44.17
N VAL A 986 -44.73 24.72 -43.17
CA VAL A 986 -45.02 26.16 -42.92
C VAL A 986 -43.75 26.89 -42.42
N GLU A 987 -43.53 28.14 -42.86
CA GLU A 987 -42.30 28.91 -42.65
C GLU A 987 -42.22 29.80 -41.37
N ILE A 988 -40.99 29.89 -40.84
CA ILE A 988 -40.23 31.10 -40.40
C ILE A 988 -40.96 32.23 -39.64
N ARG A 989 -40.48 32.55 -38.42
CA ARG A 989 -40.12 33.94 -38.05
C ARG A 989 -39.03 34.04 -36.96
N ASN A 990 -38.18 35.05 -37.08
CA ASN A 990 -36.96 35.24 -36.29
C ASN A 990 -37.22 35.88 -34.91
N SER A 991 -36.42 35.48 -33.91
CA SER A 991 -35.93 36.42 -32.87
C SER A 991 -34.49 36.05 -32.48
N LYS A 992 -33.66 37.05 -32.14
CA LYS A 992 -32.23 36.88 -31.84
C LYS A 992 -31.96 36.93 -30.34
N SER A 993 -31.36 35.89 -29.78
CA SER A 993 -30.51 35.99 -28.60
C SER A 993 -29.44 34.89 -28.64
N GLY A 994 -28.19 35.23 -28.26
CA GLY A 994 -27.06 34.29 -28.29
C GLY A 994 -26.75 33.76 -26.89
N PRO A 995 -26.45 32.46 -26.72
CA PRO A 995 -26.11 31.89 -25.42
C PRO A 995 -24.69 32.27 -24.99
N VAL A 996 -24.53 32.61 -23.70
CA VAL A 996 -23.23 32.87 -23.07
C VAL A 996 -22.49 31.54 -22.86
N LEU A 997 -21.22 31.48 -23.22
CA LEU A 997 -20.39 30.28 -23.08
C LEU A 997 -19.84 30.11 -21.65
N VAL A 998 -20.26 29.04 -20.98
CA VAL A 998 -19.62 28.54 -19.75
C VAL A 998 -18.39 27.69 -20.12
N PRO A 999 -17.24 27.80 -19.42
CA PRO A 999 -16.06 27.00 -19.73
C PRO A 999 -16.28 25.51 -19.47
N CYS A 1000 -16.31 24.70 -20.53
CA CYS A 1000 -16.38 23.23 -20.44
C CYS A 1000 -15.01 22.58 -20.66
N ASP A 1001 -14.77 21.47 -19.95
CA ASP A 1001 -13.46 20.85 -19.70
C ASP A 1001 -12.83 20.17 -20.93
N VAL A 1002 -11.52 19.97 -20.90
CA VAL A 1002 -10.70 19.56 -22.05
C VAL A 1002 -10.99 18.13 -22.51
N GLU A 1003 -11.22 17.19 -21.59
CA GLU A 1003 -11.54 15.80 -21.96
C GLU A 1003 -12.91 15.68 -22.65
N THR A 1004 -13.92 16.42 -22.18
CA THR A 1004 -15.24 16.52 -22.80
C THR A 1004 -15.21 17.11 -24.21
N ARG A 1005 -14.27 18.02 -24.51
CA ARG A 1005 -14.07 18.51 -25.89
C ARG A 1005 -13.52 17.41 -26.81
N GLY A 1006 -12.69 16.52 -26.28
CA GLY A 1006 -12.11 15.38 -26.99
C GLY A 1006 -13.15 14.33 -27.37
N SER A 1007 -14.00 13.91 -26.43
CA SER A 1007 -15.08 12.95 -26.72
C SER A 1007 -16.10 13.53 -27.71
N ALA A 1008 -16.54 14.78 -27.50
CA ALA A 1008 -17.49 15.44 -28.41
C ALA A 1008 -16.92 15.63 -29.84
N PHE A 1009 -15.62 15.86 -29.99
CA PHE A 1009 -14.98 15.90 -31.32
C PHE A 1009 -14.95 14.51 -31.97
N LEU A 1010 -14.59 13.45 -31.24
CA LEU A 1010 -14.54 12.09 -31.80
C LEU A 1010 -15.91 11.56 -32.22
N ILE A 1011 -16.99 11.95 -31.52
CA ILE A 1011 -18.38 11.66 -31.93
C ILE A 1011 -18.68 12.33 -33.27
N GLN A 1012 -18.43 13.65 -33.40
CA GLN A 1012 -18.66 14.37 -34.66
C GLN A 1012 -17.80 13.84 -35.84
N VAL A 1013 -16.61 13.31 -35.56
CA VAL A 1013 -15.79 12.62 -36.58
C VAL A 1013 -16.43 11.28 -36.97
N GLN A 1014 -17.00 10.53 -36.02
CA GLN A 1014 -17.69 9.26 -36.30
C GLN A 1014 -19.05 9.44 -37.00
N GLU A 1015 -19.72 10.58 -36.80
CA GLU A 1015 -20.97 10.95 -37.47
C GLU A 1015 -20.76 11.41 -38.93
N LYS A 1016 -19.55 11.83 -39.31
CA LYS A 1016 -19.23 12.44 -40.61
C LYS A 1016 -18.22 11.68 -41.47
N LEU A 1017 -17.52 10.70 -40.92
CA LEU A 1017 -16.71 9.72 -41.66
C LEU A 1017 -17.48 8.40 -41.78
N SER A 1018 -17.37 7.73 -42.93
CA SER A 1018 -17.79 6.33 -43.04
C SER A 1018 -16.86 5.40 -42.25
N ASP A 1019 -17.30 4.19 -41.91
CA ASP A 1019 -16.50 3.19 -41.18
C ASP A 1019 -15.06 2.99 -41.71
N PRO A 1020 -14.78 2.86 -43.03
CA PRO A 1020 -13.41 2.78 -43.53
C PRO A 1020 -12.61 4.07 -43.31
N GLU A 1021 -13.20 5.24 -43.58
CA GLU A 1021 -12.56 6.54 -43.36
C GLU A 1021 -12.25 6.78 -41.88
N TYR A 1022 -13.16 6.41 -40.97
CA TYR A 1022 -12.96 6.50 -39.53
C TYR A 1022 -11.82 5.57 -39.07
N LYS A 1023 -11.73 4.37 -39.66
CA LYS A 1023 -10.64 3.42 -39.41
C LYS A 1023 -9.29 3.96 -39.87
N GLU A 1024 -9.24 4.69 -41.00
CA GLU A 1024 -8.05 5.42 -41.44
C GLU A 1024 -7.71 6.60 -40.53
N PHE A 1025 -8.68 7.44 -40.14
CA PHE A 1025 -8.49 8.53 -39.17
C PHE A 1025 -7.89 8.02 -37.85
N VAL A 1026 -8.41 6.91 -37.32
CA VAL A 1026 -7.87 6.24 -36.12
C VAL A 1026 -6.46 5.68 -36.38
N GLY A 1027 -6.13 5.28 -37.60
CA GLY A 1027 -4.78 4.94 -38.04
C GLY A 1027 -3.82 6.13 -37.99
N TYR A 1028 -4.18 7.25 -38.64
CA TYR A 1028 -3.40 8.48 -38.63
C TYR A 1028 -3.22 9.04 -37.22
N MET A 1029 -4.26 9.00 -36.37
CA MET A 1029 -4.17 9.40 -34.96
C MET A 1029 -3.24 8.50 -34.12
N LYS A 1030 -3.15 7.21 -34.44
CA LYS A 1030 -2.14 6.31 -33.84
C LYS A 1030 -0.73 6.63 -34.34
N ALA A 1031 -0.56 6.94 -35.62
CA ALA A 1031 0.73 7.37 -36.18
C ALA A 1031 1.22 8.69 -35.55
N LEU A 1032 0.32 9.67 -35.39
CA LEU A 1032 0.60 10.96 -34.74
C LEU A 1032 1.11 10.80 -33.29
N LYS A 1033 0.51 9.88 -32.52
CA LYS A 1033 0.91 9.57 -31.14
C LYS A 1033 2.20 8.74 -31.05
N SER A 1034 2.45 7.84 -32.00
CA SER A 1034 3.59 6.91 -31.96
C SER A 1034 4.83 7.37 -32.74
N LYS A 1035 4.72 8.41 -33.57
CA LYS A 1035 5.79 8.95 -34.46
C LYS A 1035 6.30 7.94 -35.50
N THR A 1036 5.48 6.97 -35.90
CA THR A 1036 5.85 5.92 -36.86
C THR A 1036 5.87 6.39 -38.33
N MET A 1037 5.29 7.56 -38.62
CA MET A 1037 5.27 8.19 -39.94
C MET A 1037 5.74 9.64 -39.86
N ASN A 1038 6.09 10.25 -40.99
CA ASN A 1038 6.39 11.68 -41.06
C ASN A 1038 5.14 12.48 -40.71
N ILE A 1039 5.20 13.26 -39.63
CA ILE A 1039 4.06 13.99 -39.09
C ILE A 1039 3.44 15.00 -40.08
N ASN A 1040 4.22 15.53 -41.02
CA ASN A 1040 3.67 16.41 -42.06
C ASN A 1040 2.75 15.65 -43.02
N GLN A 1041 3.10 14.40 -43.38
CA GLN A 1041 2.23 13.53 -44.18
C GLN A 1041 0.97 13.15 -43.40
N VAL A 1042 1.10 12.80 -42.11
CA VAL A 1042 -0.04 12.46 -41.25
C VAL A 1042 -1.01 13.64 -41.11
N LEU A 1043 -0.51 14.87 -40.95
CA LEU A 1043 -1.33 16.06 -40.88
C LEU A 1043 -2.00 16.40 -42.23
N GLN A 1044 -1.31 16.17 -43.35
CA GLN A 1044 -1.88 16.36 -44.68
C GLN A 1044 -2.99 15.33 -44.97
N SER A 1045 -2.78 14.04 -44.72
CA SER A 1045 -3.82 13.02 -44.98
C SER A 1045 -5.05 13.18 -44.08
N ILE A 1046 -4.91 13.70 -42.85
CA ILE A 1046 -6.07 14.08 -42.02
C ILE A 1046 -6.76 15.33 -42.58
N ALA A 1047 -6.02 16.30 -43.12
CA ALA A 1047 -6.60 17.48 -43.75
C ALA A 1047 -7.38 17.14 -45.02
N GLU A 1048 -6.84 16.26 -45.86
CA GLU A 1048 -7.49 15.71 -47.05
C GLU A 1048 -8.80 14.95 -46.68
N LEU A 1049 -8.76 14.10 -45.65
CA LEU A 1049 -9.92 13.34 -45.15
C LEU A 1049 -11.07 14.23 -44.64
N PHE A 1050 -10.74 15.42 -44.13
CA PHE A 1050 -11.71 16.44 -43.67
C PHE A 1050 -11.96 17.58 -44.68
N SER A 1051 -11.45 17.49 -45.91
CA SER A 1051 -11.50 18.59 -46.89
C SER A 1051 -12.85 18.80 -47.57
N SER A 1052 -13.83 17.91 -47.39
CA SER A 1052 -15.16 18.07 -47.98
C SER A 1052 -15.97 19.21 -47.32
N PRO A 1053 -16.93 19.85 -48.04
CA PRO A 1053 -17.68 21.00 -47.53
C PRO A 1053 -18.31 20.79 -46.14
N GLU A 1054 -18.91 19.62 -45.91
CA GLU A 1054 -19.53 19.25 -44.63
C GLU A 1054 -18.52 18.95 -43.50
N ARG A 1055 -17.27 18.62 -43.83
CA ARG A 1055 -16.22 18.25 -42.86
C ARG A 1055 -15.29 19.42 -42.51
N ASN A 1056 -15.43 20.57 -43.16
CA ASN A 1056 -14.66 21.78 -42.88
C ASN A 1056 -14.66 22.23 -41.40
N LEU A 1057 -15.73 21.93 -40.65
CA LEU A 1057 -15.76 22.20 -39.20
C LEU A 1057 -14.83 21.25 -38.42
N LEU A 1058 -14.74 19.98 -38.83
CA LEU A 1058 -13.78 19.01 -38.27
C LEU A 1058 -12.35 19.41 -38.62
N LEU A 1059 -12.10 19.79 -39.88
CA LEU A 1059 -10.81 20.28 -40.37
C LEU A 1059 -10.28 21.44 -39.50
N LYS A 1060 -11.14 22.42 -39.21
CA LYS A 1060 -10.82 23.58 -38.36
C LYS A 1060 -10.64 23.18 -36.88
N ARG A 1061 -11.54 22.37 -36.32
CA ARG A 1061 -11.43 21.89 -34.92
C ARG A 1061 -10.26 20.93 -34.68
N PHE A 1062 -9.78 20.22 -35.70
CA PHE A 1062 -8.66 19.29 -35.55
C PHE A 1062 -7.36 19.97 -35.10
N LYS A 1063 -7.20 21.28 -35.37
CA LYS A 1063 -6.07 22.10 -34.90
C LYS A 1063 -5.84 22.00 -33.38
N ASP A 1064 -6.91 21.87 -32.58
CA ASP A 1064 -6.85 21.72 -31.12
C ASP A 1064 -6.09 20.45 -30.69
N PHE A 1065 -6.01 19.45 -31.57
CA PHE A 1065 -5.34 18.16 -31.35
C PHE A 1065 -3.96 18.07 -32.01
N VAL A 1066 -3.56 19.07 -32.81
CA VAL A 1066 -2.22 19.18 -33.41
C VAL A 1066 -1.22 19.68 -32.36
N PRO A 1067 -0.04 19.07 -32.20
CA PRO A 1067 0.97 19.59 -31.28
C PRO A 1067 1.45 20.99 -31.70
N VAL A 1068 1.42 21.97 -30.78
CA VAL A 1068 1.66 23.42 -31.02
C VAL A 1068 2.80 23.73 -32.00
N LYS A 1069 3.93 23.02 -31.91
CA LYS A 1069 5.09 23.18 -32.81
C LYS A 1069 4.83 22.87 -34.30
N TYR A 1070 3.65 22.37 -34.66
CA TYR A 1070 3.20 22.13 -36.03
C TYR A 1070 1.98 22.98 -36.42
N HIS A 1071 1.49 23.88 -35.55
CA HIS A 1071 0.35 24.75 -35.85
C HIS A 1071 0.57 25.58 -37.10
N ALA A 1072 1.74 26.19 -37.27
CA ALA A 1072 2.06 26.97 -38.47
C ALA A 1072 2.03 26.14 -39.77
N THR A 1073 2.45 24.87 -39.72
CA THR A 1073 2.36 23.94 -40.87
C THR A 1073 0.92 23.53 -41.14
N TYR A 1074 0.12 23.31 -40.10
CA TYR A 1074 -1.29 22.99 -40.23
C TYR A 1074 -2.12 24.20 -40.71
N ASP A 1075 -1.78 25.42 -40.30
CA ASP A 1075 -2.40 26.65 -40.79
C ASP A 1075 -2.15 26.89 -42.29
N GLN A 1076 -0.97 26.49 -42.80
CA GLN A 1076 -0.71 26.49 -44.24
C GLN A 1076 -1.61 25.49 -44.99
N LEU A 1077 -1.82 24.29 -44.43
CA LEU A 1077 -2.76 23.29 -44.99
C LEU A 1077 -4.21 23.78 -44.93
N LEU A 1078 -4.61 24.47 -43.86
CA LEU A 1078 -5.92 25.11 -43.76
C LEU A 1078 -6.09 26.17 -44.85
N ILE A 1079 -5.09 27.02 -45.09
CA ILE A 1079 -5.15 28.04 -46.15
C ILE A 1079 -5.26 27.38 -47.53
N SER A 1080 -4.47 26.34 -47.84
CA SER A 1080 -4.54 25.66 -49.14
C SER A 1080 -5.88 24.97 -49.39
N HIS A 1081 -6.51 24.36 -48.38
CA HIS A 1081 -7.83 23.75 -48.55
C HIS A 1081 -8.97 24.79 -48.67
N ASN A 1082 -8.94 25.90 -47.90
CA ASN A 1082 -9.96 26.95 -48.06
C ASN A 1082 -9.86 27.67 -49.42
N ALA A 1083 -8.67 27.68 -50.06
CA ALA A 1083 -8.49 28.23 -51.42
C ALA A 1083 -9.08 27.35 -52.54
N ILE A 1084 -9.35 26.07 -52.28
CA ILE A 1084 -9.91 25.11 -53.25
C ILE A 1084 -11.45 25.05 -53.17
N GLY A 1085 -12.04 25.42 -52.02
CA GLY A 1085 -13.50 25.51 -51.84
C GLY A 1085 -14.12 26.82 -52.36
N GLY A 1086 -13.51 27.45 -53.36
CA GLY A 1086 -13.81 28.82 -53.82
C GLY A 1086 -13.80 28.99 -55.34
N SER A 1087 -14.23 27.95 -56.07
CA SER A 1087 -14.38 27.92 -57.53
C SER A 1087 -15.57 27.04 -57.92
#